data_AF-A0A6I2RE24-F1
#
_entry.id   AF-A0A6I2RE24-F1
#
_cell.length_a   1.000
_cell.length_b   1.000
_cell.length_c   1.000
_cell.angle_alpha   90.00
_cell.angle_beta   90.00
_cell.angle_gamma   90.00
#
_symmetry.space_group_name_H-M   'P 1'
#
loop_
_entity.id
_entity.type
_entity.pdbx_description
1 polymer ?
#
loop_
_entity_poly.entity_id
_entity_poly.type
_entity_poly.pdbx_seq_one_letter_code
_entity_poly.pdbx_strand_id
1 'polypeptide(L)'
;MATTYGTVITNAGAALIAECILNGTKLPITEAAVGDGNGEPYSPTPAQTELKNEKWRGEIVSATISTTTANMIDVKIVIGEDVGGFVVREAAIYSDDGVMVAVCNTPDTEKVAISGGVSGKLTMLMHIVVADASVLQFVINPALDTVSQEDLTAAVTAHNKDPEAHPDLAERIDAITHTISVVPTQNGSLTYTGSEQTPSWNGYNPEMMDIGGTTKATDAGTYEVQFTPKKGYTWTGGGSEAKTVQWTIGRATVATIPTQSGSLTYDGNSKSPTWADYDSSKLTLGGTTSGINAGSYTATFTPTANYQWPDSSTAAKNAAWSIGRATVSAAPTQSGTLTYTGSVLTPQWSNYDPAKLTLGGDSSGVNAGNYDATFTPTENYQWSGGGTGPQTVQWTIGKAAGSLSLNPQTLTLNSTTKSGTITAVRAGDGTVTAESNATGVASVSVSGNTVTVTGKSYGTAVITVHVAAGTNYTAPASKTCNVTVNVFDDSLSANTWAAIRAASDANEAANVWSVGDTKPINLNGTVGTLALSNLQVDTFIVGFNHNASREGSNRIHWAIGKISGTQVALCDSNYNSSYTDGRKGFNTNHGGNYNYGGWKGCDARYDILGSTNKQPSGYGSSPSSGRVGYDPQSYDIVNSPVANTLMAALPKDLRQVMKSVTKFTDNVAGGTGDVAGNVSSSVDYLFRFAEKEIYGGSRTYANSYEGGYQEQYQYFKAGNNKQLYRHDNRGTAVWAPLRSPHCNNNYTFSAVGAGAGGGVDYYNAYYCGGLFAGFTV
;
A
#
# COMPACT_ATOMS: atom_id res chain seq x y z
N MET A 1 -130.01 28.06 -39.72
CA MET A 1 -130.29 26.91 -40.60
C MET A 1 -129.34 25.80 -40.20
N ALA A 2 -129.82 24.56 -40.08
CA ALA A 2 -128.95 23.41 -39.82
C ALA A 2 -128.17 23.07 -41.10
N THR A 3 -126.84 23.00 -41.02
CA THR A 3 -125.99 22.55 -42.13
C THR A 3 -126.26 21.07 -42.38
N THR A 4 -126.78 20.72 -43.56
CA THR A 4 -126.97 19.32 -43.95
C THR A 4 -125.63 18.75 -44.39
N TYR A 5 -125.19 17.69 -43.73
CA TYR A 5 -123.99 16.93 -44.12
C TYR A 5 -124.41 15.70 -44.91
N GLY A 6 -123.76 15.46 -46.04
CA GLY A 6 -124.11 14.35 -46.91
C GLY A 6 -123.06 14.10 -47.97
N THR A 7 -123.04 12.85 -48.44
CA THR A 7 -122.21 12.43 -49.55
C THR A 7 -122.99 12.55 -50.86
N VAL A 8 -122.32 13.08 -51.88
CA VAL A 8 -122.79 13.16 -53.25
C VAL A 8 -121.85 12.35 -54.13
N ILE A 9 -122.42 11.47 -54.97
CA ILE A 9 -121.67 10.80 -56.04
C ILE A 9 -121.49 11.80 -57.16
N THR A 10 -120.26 11.97 -57.65
CA THR A 10 -119.97 12.89 -58.75
C THR A 10 -120.52 12.34 -60.07
N ASN A 11 -120.74 13.20 -61.06
CA ASN A 11 -121.16 12.77 -62.40
C ASN A 11 -120.13 11.83 -63.03
N ALA A 12 -118.84 12.08 -62.79
CA ALA A 12 -117.75 11.21 -63.23
C ALA A 12 -117.77 9.86 -62.50
N GLY A 13 -117.95 9.87 -61.17
CA GLY A 13 -118.10 8.65 -60.37
C GLY A 13 -119.31 7.83 -60.76
N ALA A 14 -120.46 8.45 -60.99
CA ALA A 14 -121.67 7.79 -61.45
C ALA A 14 -121.49 7.17 -62.85
N ALA A 15 -120.77 7.84 -63.75
CA ALA A 15 -120.44 7.31 -65.08
C ALA A 15 -119.53 6.09 -64.98
N LEU A 16 -118.47 6.14 -64.16
CA LEU A 16 -117.59 5.00 -63.92
C LEU A 16 -118.32 3.82 -63.29
N ILE A 17 -119.16 4.08 -62.28
CA ILE A 17 -119.99 3.03 -61.64
C ILE A 17 -120.91 2.39 -62.70
N ALA A 18 -121.56 3.18 -63.55
CA ALA A 18 -122.42 2.66 -64.61
C ALA A 18 -121.64 1.85 -65.66
N GLU A 19 -120.43 2.29 -66.04
CA GLU A 19 -119.56 1.57 -66.96
C GLU A 19 -119.10 0.22 -66.39
N CYS A 20 -118.67 0.19 -65.13
CA CYS A 20 -118.31 -1.04 -64.42
C CYS A 20 -119.49 -2.01 -64.35
N ILE A 21 -120.71 -1.52 -64.09
CA ILE A 21 -121.93 -2.34 -64.10
C ILE A 21 -122.18 -2.94 -65.50
N LEU A 22 -122.05 -2.13 -66.57
CA LEU A 22 -122.27 -2.60 -67.95
C LEU A 22 -121.23 -3.65 -68.37
N ASN A 23 -119.98 -3.50 -67.92
CA ASN A 23 -118.87 -4.39 -68.27
C ASN A 23 -118.71 -5.57 -67.30
N GLY A 24 -119.49 -5.63 -66.22
CA GLY A 24 -119.37 -6.67 -65.18
C GLY A 24 -118.05 -6.63 -64.40
N THR A 25 -117.39 -5.48 -64.39
CA THR A 25 -116.15 -5.25 -63.64
C THR A 25 -116.44 -4.49 -62.34
N LYS A 26 -115.51 -4.55 -61.39
CA LYS A 26 -115.61 -3.77 -60.15
C LYS A 26 -114.80 -2.48 -60.29
N LEU A 27 -115.31 -1.39 -59.74
CA LEU A 27 -114.59 -0.12 -59.68
C LEU A 27 -113.67 -0.13 -58.46
N PRO A 28 -112.35 -0.23 -58.62
CA PRO A 28 -111.42 -0.13 -57.51
C PRO A 28 -111.44 1.28 -56.92
N ILE A 29 -111.65 1.38 -55.61
CA ILE A 29 -111.52 2.60 -54.83
C ILE A 29 -110.27 2.44 -53.96
N THR A 30 -109.25 3.25 -54.22
CA THR A 30 -107.90 3.07 -53.67
C THR A 30 -107.57 4.10 -52.60
N GLU A 31 -108.09 5.31 -52.74
CA GLU A 31 -107.69 6.44 -51.90
C GLU A 31 -108.89 7.24 -51.40
N ALA A 32 -108.69 7.88 -50.25
CA ALA A 32 -109.52 8.94 -49.75
C ALA A 32 -108.71 10.22 -49.59
N ALA A 33 -109.33 11.36 -49.81
CA ALA A 33 -108.73 12.66 -49.56
C ALA A 33 -109.65 13.53 -48.69
N VAL A 34 -109.05 14.47 -47.99
CA VAL A 34 -109.76 15.46 -47.19
C VAL A 34 -109.21 16.86 -47.42
N GLY A 35 -110.07 17.86 -47.27
CA GLY A 35 -109.75 19.26 -47.51
C GLY A 35 -110.41 20.19 -46.52
N ASP A 36 -109.98 21.45 -46.54
CA ASP A 36 -110.48 22.50 -45.64
C ASP A 36 -111.47 23.46 -46.30
N GLY A 37 -111.92 23.17 -47.54
CA GLY A 37 -112.89 24.00 -48.25
C GLY A 37 -112.41 25.43 -48.55
N ASN A 38 -111.11 25.70 -48.39
CA ASN A 38 -110.49 27.02 -48.41
C ASN A 38 -111.00 27.97 -47.31
N GLY A 39 -111.40 27.41 -46.16
CA GLY A 39 -111.87 28.16 -44.98
C GLY A 39 -113.35 28.55 -44.98
N GLU A 40 -114.08 28.24 -46.07
CA GLU A 40 -115.49 28.60 -46.24
C GLU A 40 -116.42 27.37 -46.06
N PRO A 41 -117.72 27.57 -45.73
CA PRO A 41 -118.70 26.49 -45.72
C PRO A 41 -118.71 25.72 -47.05
N TYR A 42 -118.66 24.39 -46.96
CA TYR A 42 -118.56 23.51 -48.12
C TYR A 42 -119.89 22.78 -48.37
N SER A 43 -120.34 22.78 -49.63
CA SER A 43 -121.52 22.04 -50.08
C SER A 43 -121.14 21.23 -51.31
N PRO A 44 -121.12 19.88 -51.22
CA PRO A 44 -120.75 19.03 -52.34
C PRO A 44 -121.78 19.13 -53.47
N THR A 45 -121.32 19.03 -54.72
CA THR A 45 -122.17 18.98 -55.91
C THR A 45 -121.72 17.86 -56.86
N PRO A 46 -122.64 17.25 -57.64
CA PRO A 46 -122.27 16.17 -58.55
C PRO A 46 -121.26 16.58 -59.63
N ALA A 47 -121.16 17.87 -59.97
CA ALA A 47 -120.27 18.32 -61.05
C ALA A 47 -118.78 18.41 -60.65
N GLN A 48 -118.43 18.13 -59.38
CA GLN A 48 -117.07 18.27 -58.90
C GLN A 48 -116.15 17.17 -59.43
N THR A 49 -114.91 17.59 -59.73
CA THR A 49 -113.83 16.70 -60.17
C THR A 49 -112.66 16.66 -59.18
N GLU A 50 -112.58 17.64 -58.26
CA GLU A 50 -111.54 17.77 -57.25
C GLU A 50 -112.09 18.44 -55.97
N LEU A 51 -111.36 18.28 -54.85
CA LEU A 51 -111.66 18.98 -53.60
C LEU A 51 -111.28 20.46 -53.76
N LYS A 52 -112.04 21.35 -53.13
CA LYS A 52 -111.84 22.80 -53.24
C LYS A 52 -110.49 23.24 -52.68
N ASN A 53 -110.01 22.58 -51.62
CA ASN A 53 -108.65 22.73 -51.11
C ASN A 53 -108.20 21.45 -50.40
N GLU A 54 -107.67 20.50 -51.16
CA GLU A 54 -107.14 19.24 -50.62
C GLU A 54 -105.95 19.50 -49.67
N LYS A 55 -106.00 18.88 -48.49
CA LYS A 55 -104.95 18.96 -47.47
C LYS A 55 -104.27 17.63 -47.20
N TRP A 56 -104.96 16.53 -47.47
CA TRP A 56 -104.43 15.19 -47.26
C TRP A 56 -105.09 14.20 -48.19
N ARG A 57 -104.33 13.20 -48.61
CA ARG A 57 -104.76 12.05 -49.39
C ARG A 57 -104.00 10.81 -48.90
N GLY A 58 -104.68 9.68 -48.84
CA GLY A 58 -104.09 8.42 -48.43
C GLY A 58 -104.97 7.22 -48.68
N GLU A 59 -104.45 6.04 -48.35
CA GLU A 59 -105.11 4.75 -48.54
C GLU A 59 -106.31 4.58 -47.59
N ILE A 60 -107.25 3.73 -47.99
CA ILE A 60 -108.47 3.46 -47.23
C ILE A 60 -108.20 2.38 -46.17
N VAL A 61 -108.61 2.64 -44.92
CA VAL A 61 -108.29 1.77 -43.77
C VAL A 61 -109.28 0.64 -43.59
N SER A 62 -110.56 0.89 -43.88
CA SER A 62 -111.57 -0.15 -44.05
C SER A 62 -112.79 0.41 -44.78
N ALA A 63 -113.54 -0.47 -45.42
CA ALA A 63 -114.84 -0.16 -45.97
C ALA A 63 -115.78 -1.32 -45.69
N THR A 64 -116.86 -1.06 -44.97
CA THR A 64 -117.81 -2.10 -44.58
C THR A 64 -119.20 -1.77 -45.08
N ILE A 65 -119.86 -2.75 -45.69
CA ILE A 65 -121.28 -2.62 -46.03
C ILE A 65 -122.05 -2.57 -44.71
N SER A 66 -122.83 -1.51 -44.51
CA SER A 66 -123.63 -1.33 -43.31
C SER A 66 -124.63 -2.48 -43.19
N THR A 67 -124.68 -3.11 -42.01
CA THR A 67 -125.64 -4.20 -41.73
C THR A 67 -127.04 -3.68 -41.41
N THR A 68 -127.18 -2.36 -41.22
CA THR A 68 -128.44 -1.73 -40.81
C THR A 68 -129.09 -0.92 -41.93
N THR A 69 -128.33 -0.45 -42.91
CA THR A 69 -128.84 0.32 -44.06
C THR A 69 -128.38 -0.33 -45.36
N ALA A 70 -129.34 -0.84 -46.14
CA ALA A 70 -129.05 -1.56 -47.39
C ALA A 70 -128.27 -0.67 -48.37
N ASN A 71 -127.21 -1.24 -48.95
CA ASN A 71 -126.31 -0.60 -49.93
C ASN A 71 -125.60 0.67 -49.46
N MET A 72 -125.58 0.95 -48.15
CA MET A 72 -124.68 1.93 -47.56
C MET A 72 -123.32 1.29 -47.28
N ILE A 73 -122.25 1.97 -47.64
CA ILE A 73 -120.88 1.59 -47.34
C ILE A 73 -120.28 2.66 -46.42
N ASP A 74 -119.75 2.20 -45.29
CA ASP A 74 -119.07 3.02 -44.31
C ASP A 74 -117.57 2.93 -44.58
N VAL A 75 -117.01 4.00 -45.16
CA VAL A 75 -115.60 4.09 -45.52
C VAL A 75 -114.85 4.79 -44.40
N LYS A 76 -113.95 4.06 -43.75
CA LYS A 76 -113.12 4.56 -42.66
C LYS A 76 -111.86 5.21 -43.20
N ILE A 77 -111.77 6.52 -42.99
CA ILE A 77 -110.63 7.34 -43.34
C ILE A 77 -109.86 7.62 -42.06
N VAL A 78 -108.57 7.28 -42.02
CA VAL A 78 -107.71 7.58 -40.87
C VAL A 78 -106.56 8.47 -41.32
N ILE A 79 -106.52 9.67 -40.78
CA ILE A 79 -105.42 10.61 -40.97
C ILE A 79 -104.43 10.38 -39.84
N GLY A 80 -103.17 10.13 -40.22
CA GLY A 80 -102.06 9.91 -39.31
C GLY A 80 -101.82 11.06 -38.32
N GLU A 81 -101.06 10.75 -37.27
CA GLU A 81 -100.67 11.75 -36.26
C GLU A 81 -99.65 12.76 -36.81
N ASP A 82 -98.96 12.46 -37.90
CA ASP A 82 -97.96 13.30 -38.56
C ASP A 82 -98.55 14.41 -39.44
N VAL A 83 -99.84 14.35 -39.76
CA VAL A 83 -100.54 15.30 -40.63
C VAL A 83 -101.56 16.13 -39.84
N GLY A 84 -101.54 17.45 -39.99
CA GLY A 84 -102.52 18.36 -39.36
C GLY A 84 -102.25 19.84 -39.60
N GLY A 85 -102.98 20.70 -38.89
CA GLY A 85 -102.92 22.17 -39.00
C GLY A 85 -104.04 22.78 -39.85
N PHE A 86 -105.13 22.04 -40.07
CA PHE A 86 -106.27 22.47 -40.87
C PHE A 86 -107.59 21.96 -40.29
N VAL A 87 -108.70 22.60 -40.69
CA VAL A 87 -110.06 22.18 -40.30
C VAL A 87 -110.64 21.38 -41.45
N VAL A 88 -110.96 20.10 -41.21
CA VAL A 88 -111.59 19.26 -42.23
C VAL A 88 -113.01 19.73 -42.47
N ARG A 89 -113.35 20.00 -43.73
CA ARG A 89 -114.69 20.42 -44.18
C ARG A 89 -115.21 19.61 -45.36
N GLU A 90 -114.31 18.98 -46.12
CA GLU A 90 -114.64 18.17 -47.28
C GLU A 90 -113.84 16.87 -47.24
N ALA A 91 -114.45 15.78 -47.70
CA ALA A 91 -113.78 14.50 -47.90
C ALA A 91 -114.28 13.84 -49.17
N ALA A 92 -113.42 13.10 -49.85
CA ALA A 92 -113.74 12.41 -51.08
C ALA A 92 -113.04 11.06 -51.17
N ILE A 93 -113.57 10.19 -52.01
CA ILE A 93 -112.94 8.92 -52.39
C ILE A 93 -112.68 8.88 -53.89
N TYR A 94 -111.63 8.16 -54.27
CA TYR A 94 -111.10 8.16 -55.62
C TYR A 94 -110.91 6.75 -56.15
N SER A 95 -111.11 6.59 -57.46
CA SER A 95 -110.71 5.38 -58.15
C SER A 95 -109.19 5.28 -58.30
N ASP A 96 -108.70 4.11 -58.70
CA ASP A 96 -107.29 3.87 -59.05
C ASP A 96 -106.74 4.82 -60.13
N ASP A 97 -107.56 5.18 -61.11
CA ASP A 97 -107.23 6.17 -62.15
C ASP A 97 -107.32 7.64 -61.66
N GLY A 98 -107.52 7.87 -60.36
CA GLY A 98 -107.52 9.19 -59.74
C GLY A 98 -108.79 10.00 -59.96
N VAL A 99 -109.88 9.39 -60.44
CA VAL A 99 -111.17 10.07 -60.64
C VAL A 99 -111.92 10.16 -59.31
N MET A 100 -112.40 11.36 -58.96
CA MET A 100 -113.23 11.55 -57.77
C MET A 100 -114.58 10.85 -57.94
N VAL A 101 -114.83 9.81 -57.14
CA VAL A 101 -116.05 9.00 -57.25
C VAL A 101 -117.19 9.58 -56.41
N ALA A 102 -116.90 9.98 -55.19
CA ALA A 102 -117.86 10.61 -54.30
C ALA A 102 -117.19 11.65 -53.41
N VAL A 103 -117.95 12.65 -53.00
CA VAL A 103 -117.49 13.75 -52.16
C VAL A 103 -118.56 14.11 -51.14
N CYS A 104 -118.15 14.42 -49.92
CA CYS A 104 -119.03 14.86 -48.85
C CYS A 104 -118.50 16.13 -48.19
N ASN A 105 -119.42 16.86 -47.56
CA ASN A 105 -119.06 17.83 -46.54
C ASN A 105 -119.01 17.15 -45.16
N THR A 106 -118.13 17.64 -44.30
CA THR A 106 -118.02 17.21 -42.90
C THR A 106 -118.33 18.37 -41.98
N PRO A 107 -118.76 18.11 -40.72
CA PRO A 107 -118.68 19.11 -39.68
C PRO A 107 -117.24 19.60 -39.51
N ASP A 108 -117.07 20.87 -39.16
CA ASP A 108 -115.77 21.49 -38.88
C ASP A 108 -115.01 20.66 -37.86
N THR A 109 -114.02 19.91 -38.33
CA THR A 109 -113.26 19.00 -37.49
C THR A 109 -111.81 19.44 -37.49
N GLU A 110 -111.36 19.99 -36.36
CA GLU A 110 -109.97 20.42 -36.20
C GLU A 110 -109.02 19.21 -36.21
N LYS A 111 -108.13 19.15 -37.21
CA LYS A 111 -106.96 18.27 -37.17
C LYS A 111 -105.75 19.10 -36.75
N VAL A 112 -105.29 18.91 -35.51
CA VAL A 112 -104.14 19.64 -34.96
C VAL A 112 -102.83 19.07 -35.52
N ALA A 113 -101.84 19.92 -35.79
CA ALA A 113 -100.48 19.52 -36.21
C ALA A 113 -99.57 19.23 -35.02
N ILE A 114 -98.56 18.36 -35.20
CA ILE A 114 -97.56 18.01 -34.18
C ILE A 114 -96.86 19.23 -33.55
N SER A 115 -96.68 20.34 -34.28
CA SER A 115 -96.07 21.56 -33.74
C SER A 115 -96.85 22.23 -32.59
N GLY A 116 -98.10 21.82 -32.36
CA GLY A 116 -98.98 22.33 -31.29
C GLY A 116 -98.92 21.57 -29.95
N GLY A 117 -98.06 20.55 -29.82
CA GLY A 117 -97.79 19.87 -28.55
C GLY A 117 -98.68 18.66 -28.21
N VAL A 118 -99.79 18.43 -28.94
CA VAL A 118 -100.50 17.14 -28.95
C VAL A 118 -101.02 16.89 -30.38
N SER A 119 -100.65 15.76 -30.99
CA SER A 119 -101.27 15.28 -32.22
C SER A 119 -101.78 13.85 -32.01
N GLY A 120 -102.98 13.57 -32.48
CA GLY A 120 -103.59 12.24 -32.48
C GLY A 120 -104.08 11.90 -33.88
N LYS A 121 -104.24 10.59 -34.14
CA LYS A 121 -104.90 10.09 -35.35
C LYS A 121 -106.34 10.60 -35.38
N LEU A 122 -106.80 11.07 -36.54
CA LEU A 122 -108.20 11.41 -36.76
C LEU A 122 -108.85 10.32 -37.59
N THR A 123 -109.88 9.68 -37.04
CA THR A 123 -110.68 8.69 -37.73
C THR A 123 -112.04 9.27 -38.08
N MET A 124 -112.42 9.18 -39.35
CA MET A 124 -113.71 9.61 -39.85
C MET A 124 -114.37 8.47 -40.62
N LEU A 125 -115.70 8.47 -40.64
CA LEU A 125 -116.50 7.55 -41.45
C LEU A 125 -117.24 8.36 -42.51
N MET A 126 -116.98 8.04 -43.78
CA MET A 126 -117.72 8.55 -44.91
C MET A 126 -118.77 7.53 -45.31
N HIS A 127 -120.04 7.92 -45.25
CA HIS A 127 -121.17 7.08 -45.62
C HIS A 127 -121.53 7.30 -47.08
N ILE A 128 -121.53 6.24 -47.88
CA ILE A 128 -121.85 6.31 -49.30
C ILE A 128 -122.97 5.32 -49.59
N VAL A 129 -124.03 5.79 -50.24
CA VAL A 129 -125.13 4.92 -50.67
C VAL A 129 -125.11 4.82 -52.19
N VAL A 130 -124.99 3.59 -52.69
CA VAL A 130 -125.01 3.27 -54.12
C VAL A 130 -126.18 2.34 -54.43
N ALA A 131 -126.56 2.23 -55.71
CA ALA A 131 -127.64 1.32 -56.11
C ALA A 131 -127.25 -0.15 -55.90
N ASP A 132 -125.97 -0.48 -56.04
CA ASP A 132 -125.39 -1.79 -55.78
C ASP A 132 -123.99 -1.64 -55.17
N ALA A 133 -123.84 -2.02 -53.90
CA ALA A 133 -122.58 -1.93 -53.17
C ALA A 133 -121.53 -2.94 -53.65
N SER A 134 -121.93 -4.00 -54.35
CA SER A 134 -121.01 -5.05 -54.82
C SER A 134 -120.10 -4.63 -55.98
N VAL A 135 -120.45 -3.52 -56.64
CA VAL A 135 -119.73 -2.91 -57.76
C VAL A 135 -118.46 -2.20 -57.31
N LEU A 136 -118.42 -1.66 -56.08
CA LEU A 136 -117.23 -0.99 -55.55
C LEU A 136 -116.29 -2.03 -54.93
N GLN A 137 -115.01 -1.93 -55.27
CA GLN A 137 -113.95 -2.73 -54.66
C GLN A 137 -112.97 -1.82 -53.92
N PHE A 138 -113.02 -1.84 -52.59
CA PHE A 138 -112.09 -1.06 -51.79
C PHE A 138 -110.75 -1.78 -51.64
N VAL A 139 -109.66 -1.11 -51.97
CA VAL A 139 -108.31 -1.58 -51.70
C VAL A 139 -107.94 -1.10 -50.29
N ILE A 140 -107.88 -2.03 -49.34
CA ILE A 140 -107.79 -1.72 -47.90
C ILE A 140 -106.36 -1.96 -47.38
N ASN A 141 -105.84 -1.01 -46.60
CA ASN A 141 -104.63 -1.20 -45.80
C ASN A 141 -104.97 -1.27 -44.29
N PRO A 142 -105.09 -2.49 -43.71
CA PRO A 142 -105.56 -2.69 -42.34
C PRO A 142 -104.49 -2.45 -41.26
N ALA A 143 -103.22 -2.21 -41.63
CA ALA A 143 -102.14 -1.94 -40.68
C ALA A 143 -102.34 -0.66 -39.84
N LEU A 144 -103.42 0.08 -40.12
CA LEU A 144 -103.72 1.38 -39.54
C LEU A 144 -104.81 1.36 -38.44
N ASP A 145 -105.41 0.19 -38.12
CA ASP A 145 -106.55 0.07 -37.18
C ASP A 145 -106.22 -0.53 -35.78
N THR A 146 -107.06 -0.23 -34.77
CA THR A 146 -106.97 -0.75 -33.38
C THR A 146 -108.34 -1.21 -32.84
N VAL A 147 -108.40 -2.40 -32.21
CA VAL A 147 -109.63 -3.14 -31.75
C VAL A 147 -109.87 -3.03 -30.23
N SER A 148 -111.12 -3.19 -29.77
CA SER A 148 -111.56 -3.01 -28.37
C SER A 148 -111.30 -4.24 -27.45
N GLN A 149 -111.27 -4.01 -26.13
CA GLN A 149 -110.95 -5.03 -25.13
C GLN A 149 -112.10 -6.02 -24.84
N GLU A 150 -113.34 -5.65 -25.15
CA GLU A 150 -114.50 -6.52 -25.01
C GLU A 150 -114.53 -7.60 -26.10
N ASP A 151 -114.22 -7.20 -27.35
CA ASP A 151 -114.08 -8.11 -28.49
C ASP A 151 -112.96 -9.14 -28.26
N LEU A 152 -111.89 -8.72 -27.61
CA LEU A 152 -110.77 -9.59 -27.27
C LEU A 152 -111.15 -10.67 -26.25
N THR A 153 -112.01 -10.33 -25.29
CA THR A 153 -112.39 -11.26 -24.20
C THR A 153 -113.39 -12.32 -24.67
N ALA A 154 -114.30 -11.94 -25.58
CA ALA A 154 -115.22 -12.88 -26.21
C ALA A 154 -114.48 -13.93 -27.07
N ALA A 155 -113.44 -13.51 -27.81
CA ALA A 155 -112.65 -14.40 -28.67
C ALA A 155 -111.88 -15.48 -27.88
N VAL A 156 -111.28 -15.14 -26.73
CA VAL A 156 -110.52 -16.09 -25.91
C VAL A 156 -111.43 -17.14 -25.25
N THR A 157 -112.64 -16.75 -24.85
CA THR A 157 -113.59 -17.68 -24.21
C THR A 157 -114.12 -18.72 -25.21
N ALA A 158 -114.31 -18.34 -26.48
CA ALA A 158 -114.71 -19.26 -27.53
C ALA A 158 -113.58 -20.25 -27.89
N HIS A 159 -112.34 -19.76 -27.98
CA HIS A 159 -111.16 -20.60 -28.27
C HIS A 159 -110.95 -21.72 -27.24
N ASN A 160 -111.14 -21.45 -25.94
CA ASN A 160 -110.85 -22.43 -24.88
C ASN A 160 -111.92 -23.53 -24.69
N LYS A 161 -113.09 -23.41 -25.32
CA LYS A 161 -114.16 -24.43 -25.25
C LYS A 161 -114.18 -25.38 -26.45
N ASP A 162 -113.38 -25.11 -27.47
CA ASP A 162 -113.36 -25.90 -28.70
C ASP A 162 -112.35 -27.06 -28.58
N PRO A 163 -112.79 -28.33 -28.58
CA PRO A 163 -111.89 -29.48 -28.52
C PRO A 163 -111.05 -29.68 -29.79
N GLU A 164 -111.36 -28.99 -30.89
CA GLU A 164 -110.56 -28.93 -32.12
C GLU A 164 -109.66 -27.66 -32.16
N ALA A 165 -109.54 -26.91 -31.06
CA ALA A 165 -108.74 -25.68 -31.02
C ALA A 165 -107.24 -25.90 -31.29
N HIS A 166 -106.74 -27.13 -31.05
CA HIS A 166 -105.35 -27.52 -31.28
C HIS A 166 -105.23 -28.99 -31.74
N PRO A 167 -105.70 -29.33 -32.95
CA PRO A 167 -105.69 -30.71 -33.44
C PRO A 167 -104.29 -31.24 -33.77
N ASP A 168 -103.29 -30.35 -33.85
CA ASP A 168 -101.87 -30.62 -34.12
C ASP A 168 -101.04 -30.96 -32.88
N LEU A 169 -101.60 -30.88 -31.67
CA LEU A 169 -100.89 -31.23 -30.42
C LEU A 169 -100.89 -32.74 -30.11
N ALA A 170 -101.86 -33.51 -30.61
CA ALA A 170 -101.93 -34.95 -30.36
C ALA A 170 -100.83 -35.75 -31.11
N GLU A 171 -100.48 -35.35 -32.34
CA GLU A 171 -99.41 -35.97 -33.14
C GLU A 171 -98.00 -35.55 -32.65
N ARG A 172 -97.88 -34.40 -31.98
CA ARG A 172 -96.62 -33.91 -31.38
C ARG A 172 -96.29 -34.55 -30.03
N ILE A 173 -97.27 -35.12 -29.32
CA ILE A 173 -97.05 -35.77 -28.02
C ILE A 173 -96.34 -37.14 -28.16
N ASP A 174 -96.61 -37.90 -29.24
CA ASP A 174 -95.90 -39.16 -29.54
C ASP A 174 -94.45 -38.91 -30.03
N ALA A 175 -94.23 -37.76 -30.68
CA ALA A 175 -92.90 -37.31 -31.10
C ALA A 175 -92.03 -36.82 -29.92
N ILE A 176 -92.62 -36.28 -28.84
CA ILE A 176 -91.90 -35.76 -27.66
C ILE A 176 -91.42 -36.89 -26.72
N THR A 177 -92.16 -38.01 -26.62
CA THR A 177 -91.78 -39.15 -25.74
C THR A 177 -90.61 -39.99 -26.29
N HIS A 178 -90.28 -39.84 -27.58
CA HIS A 178 -89.21 -40.55 -28.27
C HIS A 178 -88.08 -39.64 -28.79
N THR A 179 -88.03 -38.37 -28.34
CA THR A 179 -86.95 -37.43 -28.70
C THR A 179 -86.05 -37.06 -27.52
N ILE A 180 -84.73 -37.18 -27.74
CA ILE A 180 -83.70 -36.79 -26.77
C ILE A 180 -83.38 -35.31 -26.98
N SER A 181 -83.71 -34.48 -25.99
CA SER A 181 -83.68 -33.01 -26.08
C SER A 181 -82.32 -32.37 -25.79
N VAL A 182 -81.42 -33.07 -25.08
CA VAL A 182 -80.09 -32.58 -24.71
C VAL A 182 -79.02 -33.64 -24.97
N VAL A 183 -77.90 -33.21 -25.55
CA VAL A 183 -76.70 -34.04 -25.64
C VAL A 183 -76.02 -34.03 -24.26
N PRO A 184 -75.70 -35.17 -23.64
CA PRO A 184 -75.15 -35.17 -22.29
C PRO A 184 -73.83 -34.40 -22.18
N THR A 185 -73.55 -33.81 -21.02
CA THR A 185 -72.31 -33.05 -20.75
C THR A 185 -71.65 -33.53 -19.46
N GLN A 186 -70.33 -33.38 -19.35
CA GLN A 186 -69.60 -33.76 -18.12
C GLN A 186 -70.07 -32.92 -16.93
N ASN A 187 -70.34 -33.58 -15.80
CA ASN A 187 -70.69 -32.95 -14.54
C ASN A 187 -69.47 -32.79 -13.63
N GLY A 188 -69.22 -31.57 -13.17
CA GLY A 188 -68.06 -31.22 -12.36
C GLY A 188 -66.73 -31.27 -13.14
N SER A 189 -65.62 -31.08 -12.42
CA SER A 189 -64.26 -31.18 -12.98
C SER A 189 -63.58 -32.42 -12.45
N LEU A 190 -63.04 -33.25 -13.35
CA LEU A 190 -62.14 -34.34 -13.00
C LEU A 190 -60.69 -33.83 -13.01
N THR A 191 -59.84 -34.35 -12.13
CA THR A 191 -58.40 -34.01 -12.07
C THR A 191 -57.61 -35.30 -11.90
N TYR A 192 -56.48 -35.42 -12.59
CA TYR A 192 -55.64 -36.61 -12.56
C TYR A 192 -55.30 -37.06 -11.13
N THR A 193 -55.63 -38.31 -10.79
CA THR A 193 -55.30 -38.93 -9.49
C THR A 193 -54.38 -40.15 -9.62
N GLY A 194 -53.97 -40.51 -10.84
CA GLY A 194 -53.23 -41.74 -11.10
C GLY A 194 -54.07 -43.02 -11.08
N SER A 195 -55.39 -42.91 -11.17
CA SER A 195 -56.33 -44.04 -11.26
C SER A 195 -57.42 -43.73 -12.29
N GLU A 196 -58.04 -44.77 -12.83
CA GLU A 196 -59.09 -44.67 -13.85
C GLU A 196 -60.28 -43.86 -13.32
N GLN A 197 -60.70 -42.84 -14.07
CA GLN A 197 -61.81 -41.95 -13.74
C GLN A 197 -62.90 -42.02 -14.81
N THR A 198 -64.14 -41.86 -14.35
CA THR A 198 -65.34 -41.88 -15.19
C THR A 198 -66.18 -40.64 -14.85
N PRO A 199 -66.54 -39.80 -15.83
CA PRO A 199 -67.44 -38.68 -15.60
C PRO A 199 -68.83 -39.13 -15.18
N SER A 200 -69.47 -38.32 -14.34
CA SER A 200 -70.92 -38.33 -14.26
C SER A 200 -71.48 -37.39 -15.34
N TRP A 201 -72.58 -37.77 -15.99
CA TRP A 201 -73.10 -37.09 -17.17
C TRP A 201 -74.42 -36.38 -16.88
N ASN A 202 -74.45 -35.06 -17.03
CA ASN A 202 -75.68 -34.28 -16.96
C ASN A 202 -76.55 -34.58 -18.18
N GLY A 203 -77.81 -34.94 -17.97
CA GLY A 203 -78.77 -35.22 -19.04
C GLY A 203 -78.65 -36.59 -19.71
N TYR A 204 -77.77 -37.48 -19.22
CA TYR A 204 -77.71 -38.87 -19.70
C TYR A 204 -78.82 -39.72 -19.09
N ASN A 205 -79.62 -40.37 -19.94
CA ASN A 205 -80.63 -41.35 -19.54
C ASN A 205 -80.33 -42.70 -20.20
N PRO A 206 -79.94 -43.74 -19.44
CA PRO A 206 -79.56 -45.04 -19.98
C PRO A 206 -80.72 -45.81 -20.64
N GLU A 207 -81.98 -45.44 -20.39
CA GLU A 207 -83.14 -46.06 -21.06
C GLU A 207 -83.33 -45.54 -22.50
N MET A 208 -82.87 -44.32 -22.80
CA MET A 208 -83.09 -43.65 -24.08
C MET A 208 -81.87 -43.71 -25.01
N MET A 209 -80.65 -43.84 -24.47
CA MET A 209 -79.42 -43.83 -25.25
C MET A 209 -78.33 -44.73 -24.65
N ASP A 210 -77.55 -45.36 -25.52
CA ASP A 210 -76.33 -46.10 -25.17
C ASP A 210 -75.13 -45.15 -25.10
N ILE A 211 -74.17 -45.48 -24.23
CA ILE A 211 -72.90 -44.76 -24.11
C ILE A 211 -71.77 -45.65 -24.61
N GLY A 212 -70.96 -45.14 -25.53
CA GLY A 212 -69.84 -45.82 -26.16
C GLY A 212 -68.61 -44.91 -26.32
N GLY A 213 -67.52 -45.43 -26.85
CA GLY A 213 -66.24 -44.71 -26.94
C GLY A 213 -65.46 -44.73 -25.62
N THR A 214 -64.67 -43.70 -25.35
CA THR A 214 -63.84 -43.63 -24.14
C THR A 214 -64.67 -43.10 -22.97
N THR A 215 -65.34 -44.02 -22.27
CA THR A 215 -66.18 -43.71 -21.10
C THR A 215 -65.39 -43.56 -19.81
N LYS A 216 -64.14 -44.01 -19.81
CA LYS A 216 -63.21 -43.99 -18.68
C LYS A 216 -61.80 -43.72 -19.17
N ALA A 217 -61.04 -42.94 -18.42
CA ALA A 217 -59.66 -42.61 -18.73
C ALA A 217 -58.89 -42.33 -17.44
N THR A 218 -57.58 -42.53 -17.47
CA THR A 218 -56.71 -42.33 -16.30
C THR A 218 -55.91 -41.04 -16.39
N ASP A 219 -55.42 -40.68 -17.57
CA ASP A 219 -54.49 -39.57 -17.79
C ASP A 219 -55.20 -38.22 -17.87
N ALA A 220 -54.44 -37.12 -17.75
CA ALA A 220 -54.98 -35.79 -17.99
C ALA A 220 -55.10 -35.55 -19.50
N GLY A 221 -56.24 -35.05 -19.96
CA GLY A 221 -56.48 -34.86 -21.37
C GLY A 221 -57.95 -34.65 -21.69
N THR A 222 -58.21 -34.48 -22.98
CA THR A 222 -59.56 -34.40 -23.55
C THR A 222 -59.88 -35.73 -24.21
N TYR A 223 -60.98 -36.34 -23.81
CA TYR A 223 -61.45 -37.63 -24.26
C TYR A 223 -62.80 -37.48 -24.93
N GLU A 224 -63.10 -38.38 -25.86
CA GLU A 224 -64.34 -38.37 -26.62
C GLU A 224 -65.20 -39.56 -26.20
N VAL A 225 -66.43 -39.24 -25.78
CA VAL A 225 -67.48 -40.24 -25.55
C VAL A 225 -68.56 -40.07 -26.61
N GLN A 226 -69.24 -41.15 -26.95
CA GLN A 226 -70.36 -41.13 -27.88
C GLN A 226 -71.64 -41.52 -27.17
N PHE A 227 -72.68 -40.71 -27.37
CA PHE A 227 -74.04 -41.03 -26.98
C PHE A 227 -74.83 -41.40 -28.23
N THR A 228 -75.42 -42.59 -28.23
CA THR A 228 -76.16 -43.12 -29.38
C THR A 228 -77.60 -43.37 -28.94
N PRO A 229 -78.59 -42.71 -29.56
CA PRO A 229 -80.00 -43.00 -29.27
C PRO A 229 -80.31 -44.49 -29.48
N LYS A 230 -81.03 -45.10 -28.53
CA LYS A 230 -81.47 -46.49 -28.66
C LYS A 230 -82.55 -46.60 -29.73
N LYS A 231 -82.72 -47.80 -30.30
CA LYS A 231 -83.72 -48.08 -31.33
C LYS A 231 -85.12 -47.63 -30.84
N GLY A 232 -85.72 -46.68 -31.56
CA GLY A 232 -86.99 -46.06 -31.19
C GLY A 232 -86.88 -44.61 -30.70
N TYR A 233 -85.67 -44.12 -30.39
CA TYR A 233 -85.41 -42.74 -29.98
C TYR A 233 -84.57 -41.98 -31.02
N THR A 234 -84.78 -40.66 -31.15
CA THR A 234 -84.02 -39.78 -32.05
C THR A 234 -83.63 -38.48 -31.36
N TRP A 235 -82.60 -37.77 -31.86
CA TRP A 235 -82.28 -36.44 -31.33
C TRP A 235 -83.32 -35.40 -31.74
N THR A 236 -83.47 -34.33 -30.95
CA THR A 236 -84.18 -33.12 -31.39
C THR A 236 -83.61 -32.62 -32.73
N GLY A 237 -84.47 -32.55 -33.76
CA GLY A 237 -84.09 -32.22 -35.14
C GLY A 237 -84.03 -33.41 -36.11
N GLY A 238 -84.21 -34.65 -35.62
CA GLY A 238 -84.20 -35.88 -36.42
C GLY A 238 -82.80 -36.50 -36.53
N GLY A 239 -82.77 -37.84 -36.66
CA GLY A 239 -81.54 -38.64 -36.77
C GLY A 239 -81.22 -39.46 -35.52
N SER A 240 -80.64 -40.65 -35.74
CA SER A 240 -80.23 -41.61 -34.69
C SER A 240 -78.71 -41.80 -34.63
N GLU A 241 -77.96 -40.89 -35.24
CA GLU A 241 -76.50 -40.98 -35.28
C GLU A 241 -75.89 -40.68 -33.90
N ALA A 242 -74.74 -41.30 -33.64
CA ALA A 242 -74.00 -41.09 -32.41
C ALA A 242 -73.49 -39.63 -32.34
N LYS A 243 -73.70 -38.97 -31.19
CA LYS A 243 -73.12 -37.64 -30.94
C LYS A 243 -71.91 -37.77 -30.06
N THR A 244 -70.79 -37.22 -30.54
CA THR A 244 -69.53 -37.16 -29.80
C THR A 244 -69.53 -35.98 -28.84
N VAL A 245 -69.21 -36.24 -27.58
CA VAL A 245 -69.04 -35.24 -26.52
C VAL A 245 -67.63 -35.33 -25.98
N GLN A 246 -66.98 -34.18 -25.87
CA GLN A 246 -65.68 -34.09 -25.23
C GLN A 246 -65.82 -33.95 -23.72
N TRP A 247 -65.02 -34.71 -22.98
CA TRP A 247 -64.86 -34.59 -21.54
C TRP A 247 -63.38 -34.52 -21.18
N THR A 248 -63.08 -33.92 -20.03
CA THR A 248 -61.70 -33.63 -19.65
C THR A 248 -61.37 -34.15 -18.26
N ILE A 249 -60.12 -34.61 -18.13
CA ILE A 249 -59.43 -34.77 -16.85
C ILE A 249 -58.37 -33.67 -16.80
N GLY A 250 -58.49 -32.75 -15.85
CA GLY A 250 -57.50 -31.69 -15.60
C GLY A 250 -56.17 -32.24 -15.08
N ARG A 251 -55.07 -31.52 -15.31
CA ARG A 251 -53.74 -31.90 -14.82
C ARG A 251 -53.60 -31.70 -13.31
N ALA A 252 -52.93 -32.62 -12.62
CA ALA A 252 -52.61 -32.50 -11.20
C ALA A 252 -51.51 -31.43 -10.95
N THR A 253 -51.53 -30.79 -9.78
CA THR A 253 -50.60 -29.69 -9.48
C THR A 253 -49.32 -30.18 -8.79
N VAL A 254 -48.15 -29.73 -9.26
CA VAL A 254 -46.86 -29.89 -8.56
C VAL A 254 -46.64 -28.67 -7.67
N ALA A 255 -46.53 -28.89 -6.35
CA ALA A 255 -46.61 -27.82 -5.35
C ALA A 255 -45.43 -26.83 -5.37
N THR A 256 -44.21 -27.30 -5.63
CA THR A 256 -42.98 -26.51 -5.53
C THR A 256 -42.00 -26.85 -6.65
N ILE A 257 -41.15 -25.89 -7.01
CA ILE A 257 -40.02 -26.13 -7.91
C ILE A 257 -38.92 -26.82 -7.08
N PRO A 258 -38.37 -27.97 -7.53
CA PRO A 258 -37.32 -28.65 -6.79
C PRO A 258 -36.09 -27.74 -6.57
N THR A 259 -35.45 -27.88 -5.41
CA THR A 259 -34.27 -27.10 -5.04
C THR A 259 -33.09 -28.02 -4.75
N GLN A 260 -31.86 -27.51 -4.88
CA GLN A 260 -30.66 -28.29 -4.59
C GLN A 260 -30.66 -28.73 -3.12
N SER A 261 -30.45 -30.03 -2.90
CA SER A 261 -30.21 -30.61 -1.58
C SER A 261 -28.72 -30.77 -1.31
N GLY A 262 -28.29 -30.30 -0.15
CA GLY A 262 -26.88 -30.31 0.28
C GLY A 262 -25.98 -29.33 -0.48
N SER A 263 -24.71 -29.31 -0.12
CA SER A 263 -23.69 -28.46 -0.74
C SER A 263 -22.78 -29.25 -1.67
N LEU A 264 -22.59 -28.77 -2.89
CA LEU A 264 -21.55 -29.27 -3.79
C LEU A 264 -20.32 -28.38 -3.65
N THR A 265 -19.13 -28.98 -3.64
CA THR A 265 -17.85 -28.25 -3.64
C THR A 265 -16.98 -28.76 -4.76
N TYR A 266 -16.27 -27.85 -5.42
CA TYR A 266 -15.29 -28.17 -6.44
C TYR A 266 -14.23 -29.14 -5.91
N ASP A 267 -14.00 -30.24 -6.62
CA ASP A 267 -12.91 -31.19 -6.34
C ASP A 267 -12.23 -31.69 -7.63
N GLY A 268 -12.47 -31.01 -8.76
CA GLY A 268 -11.96 -31.37 -10.07
C GLY A 268 -12.80 -32.40 -10.84
N ASN A 269 -13.82 -33.01 -10.22
CA ASN A 269 -14.70 -33.97 -10.87
C ASN A 269 -16.09 -33.37 -11.19
N SER A 270 -16.80 -33.97 -12.14
CA SER A 270 -18.18 -33.58 -12.46
C SER A 270 -19.10 -33.78 -11.27
N LYS A 271 -19.95 -32.79 -10.98
CA LYS A 271 -20.94 -32.78 -9.92
C LYS A 271 -22.33 -32.59 -10.50
N SER A 272 -23.27 -33.32 -9.93
CA SER A 272 -24.70 -33.15 -10.17
C SER A 272 -25.41 -32.93 -8.84
N PRO A 273 -26.31 -31.94 -8.74
CA PRO A 273 -27.09 -31.74 -7.54
C PRO A 273 -28.10 -32.88 -7.37
N THR A 274 -28.34 -33.24 -6.11
CA THR A 274 -29.57 -33.96 -5.77
C THR A 274 -30.66 -32.93 -5.52
N TRP A 275 -31.89 -33.24 -5.90
CA TRP A 275 -33.00 -32.29 -5.87
C TRP A 275 -34.01 -32.66 -4.80
N ALA A 276 -34.20 -31.78 -3.83
CA ALA A 276 -35.27 -31.89 -2.85
C ALA A 276 -36.62 -31.74 -3.55
N ASP A 277 -37.60 -32.57 -3.18
CA ASP A 277 -38.96 -32.58 -3.73
C ASP A 277 -39.06 -32.90 -5.23
N TYR A 278 -37.99 -33.43 -5.84
CA TYR A 278 -38.03 -33.92 -7.21
C TYR A 278 -38.63 -35.33 -7.28
N ASP A 279 -39.70 -35.44 -8.05
CA ASP A 279 -40.37 -36.70 -8.36
C ASP A 279 -40.35 -36.88 -9.89
N SER A 280 -39.57 -37.86 -10.36
CA SER A 280 -39.36 -38.11 -11.79
C SER A 280 -40.61 -38.59 -12.52
N SER A 281 -41.65 -39.03 -11.79
CA SER A 281 -42.95 -39.35 -12.39
C SER A 281 -43.77 -38.10 -12.74
N LYS A 282 -43.48 -36.96 -12.11
CA LYS A 282 -44.25 -35.71 -12.23
C LYS A 282 -43.52 -34.63 -13.01
N LEU A 283 -42.19 -34.65 -12.98
CA LEU A 283 -41.32 -33.64 -13.60
C LEU A 283 -40.24 -34.31 -14.44
N THR A 284 -39.92 -33.73 -15.59
CA THR A 284 -38.69 -34.02 -16.33
C THR A 284 -37.62 -32.99 -16.00
N LEU A 285 -36.40 -33.46 -15.78
CA LEU A 285 -35.22 -32.64 -15.50
C LEU A 285 -34.46 -32.33 -16.79
N GLY A 286 -34.18 -31.05 -17.03
CA GLY A 286 -33.42 -30.54 -18.17
C GLY A 286 -32.48 -29.39 -17.78
N GLY A 287 -32.01 -28.64 -18.78
CA GLY A 287 -31.02 -27.57 -18.56
C GLY A 287 -29.63 -28.11 -18.22
N THR A 288 -28.83 -27.35 -17.45
CA THR A 288 -27.52 -27.81 -16.99
C THR A 288 -27.68 -28.66 -15.73
N THR A 289 -27.53 -29.97 -15.88
CA THR A 289 -27.74 -30.97 -14.80
C THR A 289 -26.45 -31.51 -14.20
N SER A 290 -25.30 -31.09 -14.75
CA SER A 290 -23.97 -31.37 -14.20
C SER A 290 -22.99 -30.25 -14.55
N GLY A 291 -21.94 -30.12 -13.75
CA GLY A 291 -20.89 -29.13 -13.92
C GLY A 291 -19.63 -29.53 -13.15
N ILE A 292 -18.47 -29.04 -13.56
CA ILE A 292 -17.20 -29.31 -12.87
C ILE A 292 -16.79 -28.11 -12.02
N ASN A 293 -16.79 -26.91 -12.61
CA ASN A 293 -16.25 -25.70 -12.00
C ASN A 293 -17.13 -25.14 -10.88
N ALA A 294 -16.56 -24.31 -10.01
CA ALA A 294 -17.34 -23.55 -9.05
C ALA A 294 -18.15 -22.46 -9.77
N GLY A 295 -19.41 -22.28 -9.38
CA GLY A 295 -20.28 -21.32 -10.06
C GLY A 295 -21.76 -21.58 -9.83
N SER A 296 -22.57 -20.70 -10.41
CA SER A 296 -24.03 -20.84 -10.43
C SER A 296 -24.46 -21.46 -11.76
N TYR A 297 -25.33 -22.45 -11.67
CA TYR A 297 -25.87 -23.22 -12.77
C TYR A 297 -27.39 -23.17 -12.72
N THR A 298 -28.03 -23.43 -13.86
CA THR A 298 -29.49 -23.46 -13.95
C THR A 298 -29.92 -24.79 -14.55
N ALA A 299 -30.65 -25.58 -13.76
CA ALA A 299 -31.41 -26.70 -14.27
C ALA A 299 -32.85 -26.26 -14.53
N THR A 300 -33.59 -27.05 -15.30
CA THR A 300 -35.00 -26.79 -15.57
C THR A 300 -35.84 -27.98 -15.20
N PHE A 301 -37.02 -27.72 -14.64
CA PHE A 301 -38.03 -28.73 -14.37
C PHE A 301 -39.26 -28.47 -15.23
N THR A 302 -39.74 -29.49 -15.91
CA THR A 302 -40.94 -29.40 -16.76
C THR A 302 -41.97 -30.41 -16.29
N PRO A 303 -43.21 -30.01 -15.97
CA PRO A 303 -44.27 -30.94 -15.66
C PRO A 303 -44.50 -31.96 -16.79
N THR A 304 -44.63 -33.24 -16.42
CA THR A 304 -45.00 -34.31 -17.36
C THR A 304 -46.45 -34.13 -17.84
N ALA A 305 -46.88 -34.91 -18.83
CA ALA A 305 -48.16 -34.72 -19.52
C ALA A 305 -49.40 -34.63 -18.58
N ASN A 306 -49.36 -35.26 -17.41
CA ASN A 306 -50.46 -35.30 -16.44
C ASN A 306 -50.40 -34.21 -15.36
N TYR A 307 -49.35 -33.38 -15.37
CA TYR A 307 -49.07 -32.43 -14.32
C TYR A 307 -48.90 -31.00 -14.84
N GLN A 308 -49.13 -30.02 -13.96
CA GLN A 308 -48.95 -28.59 -14.20
C GLN A 308 -48.46 -27.89 -12.94
N TRP A 309 -47.96 -26.67 -13.08
CA TRP A 309 -47.61 -25.81 -11.95
C TRP A 309 -48.86 -25.18 -11.30
N PRO A 310 -48.75 -24.57 -10.10
CA PRO A 310 -49.89 -23.94 -9.41
C PRO A 310 -50.50 -22.76 -10.17
N ASP A 311 -49.75 -22.17 -11.12
CA ASP A 311 -50.21 -21.11 -12.03
C ASP A 311 -50.82 -21.67 -13.34
N SER A 312 -51.14 -22.97 -13.36
CA SER A 312 -51.65 -23.73 -14.52
C SER A 312 -50.71 -23.81 -15.72
N SER A 313 -49.47 -23.33 -15.61
CA SER A 313 -48.50 -23.44 -16.69
C SER A 313 -47.88 -24.84 -16.76
N THR A 314 -47.49 -25.26 -17.96
CA THR A 314 -46.71 -26.49 -18.20
C THR A 314 -45.31 -26.18 -18.72
N ALA A 315 -44.93 -24.91 -18.71
CA ALA A 315 -43.62 -24.46 -19.18
C ALA A 315 -42.52 -24.90 -18.20
N ALA A 316 -41.32 -25.07 -18.73
CA ALA A 316 -40.14 -25.35 -17.93
C ALA A 316 -39.89 -24.19 -16.94
N LYS A 317 -39.64 -24.51 -15.67
CA LYS A 317 -39.23 -23.54 -14.65
C LYS A 317 -37.79 -23.76 -14.23
N ASN A 318 -37.08 -22.66 -14.01
CA ASN A 318 -35.66 -22.67 -13.65
C ASN A 318 -35.49 -23.02 -12.17
N ALA A 319 -34.55 -23.92 -11.90
CA ALA A 319 -34.03 -24.19 -10.58
C ALA A 319 -32.53 -23.87 -10.55
N ALA A 320 -32.18 -22.84 -9.79
CA ALA A 320 -30.80 -22.46 -9.59
C ALA A 320 -30.11 -23.48 -8.67
N TRP A 321 -28.89 -23.85 -9.02
CA TRP A 321 -28.02 -24.67 -8.20
C TRP A 321 -26.58 -24.19 -8.33
N SER A 322 -25.71 -24.56 -7.39
CA SER A 322 -24.34 -24.08 -7.39
C SER A 322 -23.33 -25.13 -6.90
N ILE A 323 -22.11 -24.97 -7.39
CA ILE A 323 -20.92 -25.64 -6.90
C ILE A 323 -20.08 -24.58 -6.17
N GLY A 324 -19.86 -24.78 -4.87
CA GLY A 324 -19.01 -23.94 -4.05
C GLY A 324 -17.53 -24.07 -4.41
N ARG A 325 -16.76 -23.01 -4.17
CA ARG A 325 -15.31 -22.99 -4.40
C ARG A 325 -14.57 -23.86 -3.39
N ALA A 326 -13.53 -24.56 -3.85
CA ALA A 326 -12.63 -25.30 -2.97
C ALA A 326 -11.80 -24.36 -2.10
N THR A 327 -11.44 -24.80 -0.90
CA THR A 327 -10.74 -23.95 0.06
C THR A 327 -9.22 -24.09 -0.06
N VAL A 328 -8.52 -22.96 -0.11
CA VAL A 328 -7.07 -22.86 0.16
C VAL A 328 -6.90 -22.60 1.65
N SER A 329 -6.28 -23.55 2.35
CA SER A 329 -6.22 -23.59 3.82
C SER A 329 -5.31 -22.52 4.43
N ALA A 330 -4.26 -22.11 3.72
CA ALA A 330 -3.31 -21.09 4.17
C ALA A 330 -2.70 -20.33 2.99
N ALA A 331 -2.35 -19.06 3.22
CA ALA A 331 -1.51 -18.30 2.29
C ALA A 331 -0.11 -18.92 2.22
N PRO A 332 0.56 -18.86 1.06
CA PRO A 332 1.95 -19.29 0.95
C PRO A 332 2.87 -18.50 1.88
N THR A 333 4.00 -19.10 2.25
CA THR A 333 5.03 -18.43 3.08
C THR A 333 6.41 -18.63 2.47
N GLN A 334 7.32 -17.69 2.66
CA GLN A 334 8.70 -17.82 2.20
C GLN A 334 9.35 -19.07 2.81
N SER A 335 9.97 -19.88 1.96
CA SER A 335 10.76 -21.06 2.33
C SER A 335 12.24 -20.71 2.38
N GLY A 336 12.89 -21.03 3.49
CA GLY A 336 14.30 -20.73 3.73
C GLY A 336 14.60 -19.24 3.87
N THR A 337 15.88 -18.90 3.85
CA THR A 337 16.38 -17.52 3.98
C THR A 337 17.04 -17.06 2.69
N LEU A 338 16.74 -15.85 2.25
CA LEU A 338 17.47 -15.18 1.19
C LEU A 338 18.43 -14.15 1.79
N THR A 339 19.63 -14.05 1.25
CA THR A 339 20.64 -13.06 1.64
C THR A 339 21.14 -12.34 0.39
N TYR A 340 21.35 -11.04 0.48
CA TYR A 340 21.84 -10.22 -0.62
C TYR A 340 23.08 -10.82 -1.32
N THR A 341 23.02 -10.93 -2.65
CA THR A 341 24.14 -11.45 -3.48
C THR A 341 24.61 -10.47 -4.55
N GLY A 342 23.90 -9.35 -4.75
CA GLY A 342 24.12 -8.43 -5.88
C GLY A 342 23.38 -8.80 -7.17
N SER A 343 22.64 -9.91 -7.16
CA SER A 343 21.81 -10.37 -8.27
C SER A 343 20.33 -10.43 -7.87
N VAL A 344 19.44 -10.56 -8.85
CA VAL A 344 18.01 -10.78 -8.62
C VAL A 344 17.80 -12.11 -7.87
N LEU A 345 16.97 -12.07 -6.84
CA LEU A 345 16.57 -13.21 -6.02
C LEU A 345 15.04 -13.34 -6.03
N THR A 346 14.57 -14.58 -6.03
CA THR A 346 13.15 -14.94 -5.96
C THR A 346 12.93 -15.91 -4.79
N PRO A 347 11.96 -15.65 -3.90
CA PRO A 347 11.64 -16.56 -2.82
C PRO A 347 11.05 -17.86 -3.36
N GLN A 348 11.36 -18.98 -2.71
CA GLN A 348 10.58 -20.20 -2.87
C GLN A 348 9.40 -20.14 -1.90
N TRP A 349 8.23 -20.61 -2.33
CA TRP A 349 7.00 -20.48 -1.55
C TRP A 349 6.53 -21.85 -1.04
N SER A 350 6.50 -22.02 0.28
CA SER A 350 5.82 -23.15 0.90
C SER A 350 4.31 -23.00 0.72
N ASN A 351 3.62 -24.11 0.43
CA ASN A 351 2.16 -24.16 0.21
C ASN A 351 1.65 -23.39 -1.02
N TYR A 352 2.53 -22.98 -1.94
CA TYR A 352 2.11 -22.43 -3.22
C TYR A 352 1.84 -23.54 -4.24
N ASP A 353 0.63 -23.53 -4.78
CA ASP A 353 0.18 -24.43 -5.85
C ASP A 353 -0.35 -23.57 -6.99
N PRO A 354 0.34 -23.50 -8.15
CA PRO A 354 -0.03 -22.62 -9.25
C PRO A 354 -1.38 -22.97 -9.91
N ALA A 355 -1.93 -24.16 -9.66
CA ALA A 355 -3.29 -24.50 -10.11
C ALA A 355 -4.37 -23.81 -9.26
N LYS A 356 -4.05 -23.47 -8.01
CA LYS A 356 -4.98 -22.92 -7.01
C LYS A 356 -4.82 -21.42 -6.80
N LEU A 357 -3.60 -20.91 -7.00
CA LEU A 357 -3.23 -19.53 -6.72
C LEU A 357 -2.45 -18.94 -7.89
N THR A 358 -2.67 -17.65 -8.15
CA THR A 358 -1.81 -16.83 -9.01
C THR A 358 -0.89 -15.96 -8.15
N LEU A 359 0.37 -15.83 -8.56
CA LEU A 359 1.39 -15.01 -7.90
C LEU A 359 1.52 -13.66 -8.63
N GLY A 360 1.48 -12.57 -7.87
CA GLY A 360 1.71 -11.20 -8.31
C GLY A 360 2.47 -10.38 -7.26
N GLY A 361 2.47 -9.06 -7.40
CA GLY A 361 3.24 -8.16 -6.53
C GLY A 361 4.75 -8.29 -6.77
N ASP A 362 5.54 -7.98 -5.75
CA ASP A 362 6.99 -8.09 -5.79
C ASP A 362 7.42 -9.56 -5.67
N SER A 363 7.42 -10.27 -6.80
CA SER A 363 7.82 -11.69 -6.85
C SER A 363 9.34 -11.90 -6.94
N SER A 364 10.11 -10.81 -7.04
CA SER A 364 11.56 -10.82 -7.09
C SER A 364 12.13 -9.51 -6.52
N GLY A 365 13.39 -9.54 -6.09
CA GLY A 365 14.07 -8.39 -5.50
C GLY A 365 15.59 -8.54 -5.59
N VAL A 366 16.32 -7.43 -5.46
CA VAL A 366 17.79 -7.43 -5.48
C VAL A 366 18.36 -7.07 -4.11
N ASN A 367 17.89 -5.95 -3.55
CA ASN A 367 18.45 -5.38 -2.32
C ASN A 367 17.92 -6.09 -1.07
N ALA A 368 18.64 -5.96 0.05
CA ALA A 368 18.12 -6.40 1.34
C ALA A 368 16.91 -5.54 1.73
N GLY A 369 15.87 -6.16 2.28
CA GLY A 369 14.62 -5.48 2.62
C GLY A 369 13.42 -6.42 2.65
N ASN A 370 12.26 -5.80 2.84
CA ASN A 370 10.96 -6.46 2.84
C ASN A 370 10.27 -6.20 1.51
N TYR A 371 9.61 -7.22 0.98
CA TYR A 371 8.92 -7.22 -0.30
C TYR A 371 7.55 -7.85 -0.14
N ASP A 372 6.57 -7.37 -0.89
CA ASP A 372 5.18 -7.81 -0.74
C ASP A 372 4.74 -8.57 -2.00
N ALA A 373 4.62 -9.89 -1.87
CA ALA A 373 4.04 -10.74 -2.91
C ALA A 373 2.54 -10.90 -2.66
N THR A 374 1.74 -10.95 -3.73
CA THR A 374 0.30 -11.15 -3.63
C THR A 374 -0.11 -12.50 -4.19
N PHE A 375 -0.90 -13.25 -3.44
CA PHE A 375 -1.50 -14.51 -3.90
C PHE A 375 -3.00 -14.34 -4.08
N THR A 376 -3.54 -14.78 -5.21
CA THR A 376 -4.98 -14.68 -5.50
C THR A 376 -5.54 -16.06 -5.88
N PRO A 377 -6.59 -16.56 -5.20
CA PRO A 377 -7.28 -17.78 -5.58
C PRO A 377 -7.75 -17.74 -7.04
N THR A 378 -7.54 -18.84 -7.76
CA THR A 378 -8.04 -19.01 -9.12
C THR A 378 -9.56 -19.21 -9.12
N GLU A 379 -10.18 -19.26 -10.30
CA GLU A 379 -11.64 -19.25 -10.49
C GLU A 379 -12.41 -20.35 -9.72
N ASN A 380 -11.77 -21.46 -9.34
CA ASN A 380 -12.42 -22.55 -8.60
C ASN A 380 -12.12 -22.57 -7.09
N TYR A 381 -11.32 -21.62 -6.61
CA TYR A 381 -10.82 -21.60 -5.23
C TYR A 381 -11.19 -20.32 -4.49
N GLN A 382 -11.16 -20.41 -3.16
CA GLN A 382 -11.35 -19.31 -2.21
C GLN A 382 -10.48 -19.54 -0.98
N TRP A 383 -10.22 -18.49 -0.20
CA TRP A 383 -9.58 -18.61 1.11
C TRP A 383 -10.50 -19.31 2.13
N SER A 384 -9.93 -19.83 3.21
CA SER A 384 -10.69 -20.48 4.31
C SER A 384 -11.77 -19.60 4.96
N GLY A 385 -11.67 -18.28 4.84
CA GLY A 385 -12.70 -17.31 5.23
C GLY A 385 -13.74 -16.96 4.15
N GLY A 386 -13.71 -17.62 2.98
CA GLY A 386 -14.63 -17.41 1.85
C GLY A 386 -14.26 -16.29 0.86
N GLY A 387 -13.18 -15.53 1.12
CA GLY A 387 -12.74 -14.46 0.23
C GLY A 387 -12.02 -14.96 -1.03
N THR A 388 -12.16 -14.23 -2.14
CA THR A 388 -11.44 -14.50 -3.41
C THR A 388 -10.43 -13.42 -3.79
N GLY A 389 -10.31 -12.36 -2.97
CA GLY A 389 -9.37 -11.27 -3.20
C GLY A 389 -7.90 -11.66 -2.95
N PRO A 390 -6.95 -10.83 -3.42
CA PRO A 390 -5.53 -11.05 -3.19
C PRO A 390 -5.20 -10.99 -1.69
N GLN A 391 -4.35 -11.91 -1.23
CA GLN A 391 -3.70 -11.82 0.08
C GLN A 391 -2.23 -11.45 -0.10
N THR A 392 -1.78 -10.46 0.66
CA THR A 392 -0.39 -10.00 0.65
C THR A 392 0.41 -10.82 1.63
N VAL A 393 1.54 -11.36 1.16
CA VAL A 393 2.52 -12.09 1.94
C VAL A 393 3.86 -11.37 1.82
N GLN A 394 4.34 -10.89 2.95
CA GLN A 394 5.65 -10.28 3.03
C GLN A 394 6.75 -11.36 3.01
N TRP A 395 7.80 -11.13 2.22
CA TRP A 395 9.02 -11.91 2.19
C TRP A 395 10.24 -10.99 2.31
N THR A 396 11.39 -11.56 2.67
CA THR A 396 12.57 -10.78 3.03
C THR A 396 13.84 -11.29 2.35
N ILE A 397 14.70 -10.33 1.99
CA ILE A 397 16.11 -10.55 1.67
C ILE A 397 16.93 -9.97 2.82
N GLY A 398 17.67 -10.82 3.53
CA GLY A 398 18.59 -10.42 4.59
C GLY A 398 19.83 -9.71 4.06
N LYS A 399 20.45 -8.86 4.89
CA LYS A 399 21.73 -8.21 4.57
C LYS A 399 22.87 -9.23 4.55
N ALA A 400 23.78 -9.10 3.61
CA ALA A 400 25.03 -9.87 3.58
C ALA A 400 25.99 -9.40 4.68
N ALA A 401 26.98 -10.23 5.04
CA ALA A 401 27.99 -9.85 6.01
C ALA A 401 28.88 -8.71 5.47
N GLY A 402 28.98 -7.61 6.21
CA GLY A 402 29.90 -6.53 5.87
C GLY A 402 31.38 -6.92 6.00
N SER A 403 32.26 -6.18 5.34
CA SER A 403 33.71 -6.33 5.45
C SER A 403 34.38 -5.00 5.75
N LEU A 404 35.49 -5.04 6.50
CA LEU A 404 36.37 -3.89 6.73
C LEU A 404 37.82 -4.36 6.84
N SER A 405 38.69 -3.79 6.02
CA SER A 405 40.13 -3.85 6.14
C SER A 405 40.74 -2.45 5.99
N LEU A 406 41.93 -2.25 6.57
CA LEU A 406 42.62 -0.97 6.58
C LEU A 406 43.93 -1.08 5.79
N ASN A 407 44.21 -0.05 4.98
CA ASN A 407 45.49 0.11 4.31
C ASN A 407 46.01 1.55 4.47
N PRO A 408 47.12 1.78 5.20
CA PRO A 408 47.95 0.80 5.91
C PRO A 408 47.40 0.41 7.29
N GLN A 409 47.93 -0.66 7.90
CA GLN A 409 47.61 -1.09 9.28
C GLN A 409 48.49 -0.43 10.35
N THR A 410 49.59 0.19 9.93
CA THR A 410 50.46 1.01 10.78
C THR A 410 50.82 2.29 10.04
N LEU A 411 51.06 3.36 10.78
CA LEU A 411 51.44 4.65 10.22
C LEU A 411 52.52 5.30 11.08
N THR A 412 53.58 5.81 10.45
CA THR A 412 54.60 6.61 11.14
C THR A 412 54.55 8.02 10.58
N LEU A 413 54.34 8.99 11.46
CA LEU A 413 54.35 10.41 11.15
C LEU A 413 55.58 11.06 11.77
N ASN A 414 56.12 12.08 11.14
CA ASN A 414 57.28 12.81 11.63
C ASN A 414 57.13 14.31 11.37
N SER A 415 58.09 15.12 11.82
CA SER A 415 58.06 16.58 11.65
C SER A 415 57.98 17.05 10.18
N THR A 416 58.47 16.27 9.21
CA THR A 416 58.38 16.57 7.76
C THR A 416 57.09 16.06 7.13
N THR A 417 56.52 14.95 7.63
CA THR A 417 55.27 14.35 7.17
C THR A 417 54.28 14.22 8.33
N LYS A 418 53.73 15.36 8.76
CA LYS A 418 52.81 15.45 9.91
C LYS A 418 51.43 14.85 9.66
N SER A 419 51.12 14.45 8.42
CA SER A 419 49.83 13.85 8.06
C SER A 419 50.01 12.62 7.19
N GLY A 420 49.14 11.64 7.36
CA GLY A 420 49.06 10.44 6.54
C GLY A 420 47.61 9.95 6.42
N THR A 421 47.35 9.02 5.52
CA THR A 421 46.00 8.53 5.24
C THR A 421 45.88 7.03 5.47
N ILE A 422 44.73 6.60 5.99
CA ILE A 422 44.30 5.22 6.08
C ILE A 422 43.07 5.07 5.18
N THR A 423 43.13 4.14 4.23
CA THR A 423 41.99 3.79 3.38
C THR A 423 41.22 2.65 4.03
N ALA A 424 39.93 2.88 4.29
CA ALA A 424 38.98 1.85 4.72
C ALA A 424 38.43 1.11 3.50
N VAL A 425 38.84 -0.14 3.32
CA VAL A 425 38.31 -1.01 2.27
C VAL A 425 37.14 -1.81 2.85
N ARG A 426 35.96 -1.62 2.29
CA ARG A 426 34.70 -2.17 2.81
C ARG A 426 33.74 -2.61 1.71
N ALA A 427 32.83 -3.51 2.04
CA ALA A 427 31.66 -3.80 1.22
C ALA A 427 30.51 -2.80 1.48
N GLY A 428 29.62 -2.63 0.51
CA GLY A 428 28.37 -1.88 0.65
C GLY A 428 28.51 -0.36 0.54
N ASP A 429 27.72 0.37 1.31
CA ASP A 429 27.58 1.83 1.33
C ASP A 429 27.55 2.42 2.75
N GLY A 430 27.80 1.59 3.78
CA GLY A 430 27.84 2.03 5.17
C GLY A 430 28.85 3.15 5.42
N THR A 431 28.44 4.15 6.22
CA THR A 431 29.29 5.30 6.56
C THR A 431 30.55 4.87 7.33
N VAL A 432 31.70 5.40 6.92
CA VAL A 432 32.99 5.21 7.63
C VAL A 432 33.12 6.28 8.71
N THR A 433 33.49 5.88 9.92
CA THR A 433 33.89 6.81 11.00
C THR A 433 35.22 6.35 11.60
N ALA A 434 35.94 7.26 12.26
CA ALA A 434 37.18 6.93 12.93
C ALA A 434 37.40 7.79 14.18
N GLU A 435 38.10 7.23 15.14
CA GLU A 435 38.46 7.89 16.39
C GLU A 435 39.92 7.59 16.78
N SER A 436 40.52 8.50 17.55
CA SER A 436 41.87 8.33 18.11
C SER A 436 41.77 8.18 19.62
N ASN A 437 42.45 7.19 20.18
CA ASN A 437 42.54 7.04 21.63
C ASN A 437 43.41 8.11 22.31
N ALA A 438 44.22 8.86 21.54
CA ALA A 438 45.15 9.86 22.05
C ALA A 438 45.16 11.10 21.13
N THR A 439 44.10 11.91 21.22
CA THR A 439 43.87 13.09 20.34
C THR A 439 44.90 14.21 20.49
N GLY A 440 45.65 14.22 21.59
CA GLY A 440 46.82 15.08 21.80
C GLY A 440 48.05 14.63 21.01
N VAL A 441 48.17 13.33 20.70
CA VAL A 441 49.26 12.73 19.90
C VAL A 441 48.90 12.70 18.42
N ALA A 442 47.70 12.21 18.08
CA ALA A 442 47.21 12.15 16.71
C ALA A 442 45.70 12.42 16.65
N SER A 443 45.26 13.29 15.74
CA SER A 443 43.84 13.53 15.45
C SER A 443 43.43 12.93 14.11
N VAL A 444 42.14 12.69 13.92
CA VAL A 444 41.60 12.09 12.69
C VAL A 444 40.47 12.91 12.10
N SER A 445 40.34 12.84 10.78
CA SER A 445 39.17 13.29 10.02
C SER A 445 38.84 12.26 8.95
N VAL A 446 37.56 12.14 8.60
CA VAL A 446 37.09 11.14 7.63
C VAL A 446 36.41 11.82 6.46
N SER A 447 36.79 11.45 5.24
CA SER A 447 36.15 11.88 4.00
C SER A 447 35.97 10.67 3.08
N GLY A 448 34.71 10.29 2.84
CA GLY A 448 34.39 9.04 2.16
C GLY A 448 35.00 7.83 2.86
N ASN A 449 35.88 7.11 2.18
CA ASN A 449 36.59 5.95 2.71
C ASN A 449 38.01 6.27 3.21
N THR A 450 38.41 7.55 3.20
CA THR A 450 39.75 7.98 3.58
C THR A 450 39.72 8.58 4.98
N VAL A 451 40.49 8.01 5.90
CA VAL A 451 40.75 8.56 7.23
C VAL A 451 42.09 9.28 7.18
N THR A 452 42.08 10.60 7.33
CA THR A 452 43.31 11.41 7.42
C THR A 452 43.72 11.51 8.88
N VAL A 453 44.95 11.09 9.18
CA VAL A 453 45.55 11.14 10.51
C VAL A 453 46.60 12.25 10.54
N THR A 454 46.49 13.16 11.50
CA THR A 454 47.44 14.27 11.71
C THR A 454 48.15 14.09 13.04
N GLY A 455 49.47 13.95 13.00
CA GLY A 455 50.34 13.89 14.17
C GLY A 455 50.55 15.27 14.77
N LYS A 456 50.41 15.38 16.08
CA LYS A 456 50.49 16.63 16.84
C LYS A 456 51.71 16.68 17.76
N SER A 457 51.96 15.61 18.52
CA SER A 457 53.07 15.54 19.46
C SER A 457 53.65 14.13 19.51
N TYR A 458 54.88 14.01 20.02
CA TYR A 458 55.56 12.74 20.15
C TYR A 458 54.75 11.74 20.98
N GLY A 459 54.64 10.51 20.49
CA GLY A 459 53.97 9.42 21.19
C GLY A 459 53.37 8.38 20.24
N THR A 460 52.51 7.54 20.78
CA THR A 460 51.75 6.55 20.01
C THR A 460 50.25 6.78 20.17
N ALA A 461 49.51 6.49 19.12
CA ALA A 461 48.04 6.53 19.10
C ALA A 461 47.51 5.30 18.36
N VAL A 462 46.30 4.87 18.71
CA VAL A 462 45.57 3.82 18.01
C VAL A 462 44.34 4.47 17.39
N ILE A 463 44.25 4.37 16.07
CA ILE A 463 43.09 4.86 15.32
C ILE A 463 42.13 3.70 15.11
N THR A 464 40.94 3.80 15.68
CA THR A 464 39.86 2.82 15.48
C THR A 464 38.96 3.32 14.36
N VAL A 465 38.70 2.46 13.36
CA VAL A 465 37.87 2.75 12.21
C VAL A 465 36.64 1.84 12.24
N HIS A 466 35.48 2.42 12.03
CA HIS A 466 34.18 1.75 12.02
C HIS A 466 33.50 1.91 10.65
N VAL A 467 32.65 0.94 10.33
CA VAL A 467 31.74 1.01 9.18
C VAL A 467 30.34 0.67 9.68
N ALA A 468 29.39 1.58 9.49
CA ALA A 468 27.99 1.34 9.83
C ALA A 468 27.35 0.28 8.94
N ALA A 469 26.21 -0.29 9.36
CA ALA A 469 25.42 -1.13 8.48
C ALA A 469 24.91 -0.30 7.29
N GLY A 470 25.08 -0.83 6.09
CA GLY A 470 24.61 -0.19 4.85
C GLY A 470 23.21 -0.64 4.45
N THR A 471 22.86 -0.34 3.21
CA THR A 471 21.63 -0.81 2.54
C THR A 471 21.61 -2.34 2.49
N ASN A 472 22.69 -2.94 1.99
CA ASN A 472 22.74 -4.37 1.67
C ASN A 472 23.66 -5.20 2.58
N TYR A 473 24.43 -4.56 3.45
CA TYR A 473 25.45 -5.22 4.28
C TYR A 473 25.29 -4.86 5.76
N THR A 474 25.53 -5.83 6.64
CA THR A 474 25.62 -5.61 8.09
C THR A 474 26.90 -4.85 8.46
N ALA A 475 26.93 -4.25 9.65
CA ALA A 475 28.14 -3.58 10.14
C ALA A 475 29.25 -4.62 10.44
N PRO A 476 30.46 -4.50 9.86
CA PRO A 476 31.59 -5.35 10.23
C PRO A 476 32.18 -4.95 11.58
N ALA A 477 32.99 -5.82 12.16
CA ALA A 477 33.81 -5.48 13.32
C ALA A 477 34.79 -4.35 12.99
N SER A 478 34.99 -3.44 13.95
CA SER A 478 35.91 -2.31 13.83
C SER A 478 37.36 -2.78 13.69
N LYS A 479 38.18 -1.97 13.04
CA LYS A 479 39.61 -2.25 12.83
C LYS A 479 40.47 -1.12 13.35
N THR A 480 41.69 -1.44 13.75
CA THR A 480 42.62 -0.48 14.34
C THR A 480 43.85 -0.31 13.47
N CYS A 481 44.40 0.91 13.45
CA CYS A 481 45.69 1.24 12.87
C CYS A 481 46.59 1.83 13.96
N ASN A 482 47.79 1.28 14.14
CA ASN A 482 48.75 1.78 15.13
C ASN A 482 49.57 2.92 14.52
N VAL A 483 49.56 4.07 15.17
CA VAL A 483 50.21 5.30 14.71
C VAL A 483 51.36 5.65 15.66
N THR A 484 52.56 5.80 15.11
CA THR A 484 53.73 6.36 15.82
C THR A 484 53.96 7.78 15.33
N VAL A 485 54.06 8.73 16.23
CA VAL A 485 54.24 10.15 15.91
C VAL A 485 55.59 10.62 16.45
N ASN A 486 56.46 11.05 15.55
CA ASN A 486 57.77 11.67 15.81
C ASN A 486 57.71 13.17 15.47
N VAL A 487 56.75 13.86 16.08
CA VAL A 487 56.59 15.31 15.98
C VAL A 487 57.01 15.92 17.31
N PHE A 488 57.98 16.80 17.28
CA PHE A 488 58.59 17.40 18.47
C PHE A 488 58.19 18.87 18.55
N ASP A 489 58.04 19.38 19.77
CA ASP A 489 57.74 20.80 19.99
C ASP A 489 59.01 21.63 19.77
N ASP A 490 58.90 22.78 19.11
CA ASP A 490 60.05 23.67 18.86
C ASP A 490 60.61 24.24 20.19
N SER A 491 59.76 24.34 21.23
CA SER A 491 60.21 24.61 22.59
C SER A 491 60.80 23.35 23.22
N LEU A 492 62.13 23.30 23.33
CA LEU A 492 62.84 22.19 23.97
C LEU A 492 62.30 21.85 25.38
N SER A 493 61.91 22.87 26.16
CA SER A 493 61.35 22.69 27.50
C SER A 493 59.98 22.00 27.52
N ALA A 494 59.17 22.15 26.46
CA ALA A 494 57.85 21.53 26.35
C ALA A 494 57.90 20.03 26.02
N ASN A 495 59.04 19.54 25.52
CA ASN A 495 59.21 18.13 25.19
C ASN A 495 59.54 17.31 26.44
N THR A 496 59.01 16.08 26.53
CA THR A 496 59.47 15.11 27.54
C THR A 496 60.90 14.65 27.22
N TRP A 497 61.63 14.14 28.22
CA TRP A 497 62.95 13.56 27.99
C TRP A 497 62.92 12.39 26.99
N ALA A 498 61.84 11.60 26.98
CA ALA A 498 61.61 10.54 25.99
C ALA A 498 61.44 11.09 24.56
N ALA A 499 60.73 12.20 24.39
CA ALA A 499 60.60 12.87 23.09
C ALA A 499 61.94 13.41 22.58
N ILE A 500 62.70 14.07 23.47
CA ILE A 500 64.07 14.55 23.17
C ILE A 500 64.97 13.41 22.76
N ARG A 501 64.87 12.28 23.46
CA ARG A 501 65.60 11.07 23.13
C ARG A 501 65.24 10.50 21.78
N ALA A 502 63.95 10.42 21.46
CA ALA A 502 63.50 9.95 20.17
C ALA A 502 63.96 10.86 19.02
N ALA A 503 63.92 12.17 19.21
CA ALA A 503 64.48 13.13 18.24
C ALA A 503 66.00 12.94 18.06
N SER A 504 66.73 12.68 19.15
CA SER A 504 68.16 12.35 19.08
C SER A 504 68.40 11.07 18.29
N ASP A 505 67.69 9.98 18.61
CA ASP A 505 67.85 8.67 17.96
C ASP A 505 67.50 8.70 16.47
N ALA A 506 66.49 9.51 16.11
CA ALA A 506 66.08 9.75 14.73
C ALA A 506 67.01 10.70 13.96
N ASN A 507 68.02 11.28 14.61
CA ASN A 507 68.89 12.32 14.05
C ASN A 507 68.14 13.58 13.58
N GLU A 508 67.03 13.90 14.24
CA GLU A 508 66.16 15.04 13.94
C GLU A 508 66.37 16.22 14.91
N ALA A 509 67.05 16.00 16.03
CA ALA A 509 67.17 17.00 17.10
C ALA A 509 67.72 18.36 16.63
N ALA A 510 68.71 18.37 15.72
CA ALA A 510 69.28 19.60 15.16
C ALA A 510 68.37 20.32 14.14
N ASN A 511 67.31 19.64 13.65
CA ASN A 511 66.29 20.24 12.79
C ASN A 511 65.17 20.91 13.60
N VAL A 512 65.07 20.59 14.90
CA VAL A 512 64.01 21.08 15.80
C VAL A 512 64.55 22.11 16.80
N TRP A 513 65.73 21.87 17.38
CA TRP A 513 66.30 22.70 18.44
C TRP A 513 67.67 23.25 18.07
N SER A 514 68.09 24.28 18.79
CA SER A 514 69.35 24.99 18.61
C SER A 514 70.31 24.78 19.76
N VAL A 515 71.61 24.97 19.48
CA VAL A 515 72.65 25.02 20.51
C VAL A 515 72.38 26.20 21.45
N GLY A 516 72.40 25.94 22.76
CA GLY A 516 72.08 26.91 23.80
C GLY A 516 70.65 26.83 24.35
N ASP A 517 69.73 26.16 23.64
CA ASP A 517 68.37 25.92 24.12
C ASP A 517 68.39 25.17 25.46
N THR A 518 67.47 25.54 26.35
CA THR A 518 67.45 25.11 27.74
C THR A 518 66.30 24.17 28.07
N LYS A 519 66.55 23.21 28.97
CA LYS A 519 65.52 22.38 29.61
C LYS A 519 65.73 22.35 31.13
N PRO A 520 64.74 22.76 31.93
CA PRO A 520 64.85 22.74 33.39
C PRO A 520 64.87 21.30 33.92
N ILE A 521 65.67 21.09 34.96
CA ILE A 521 65.67 19.89 35.80
C ILE A 521 65.68 20.29 37.27
N ASN A 522 65.11 19.44 38.11
CA ASN A 522 65.16 19.64 39.56
C ASN A 522 66.12 18.63 40.18
N LEU A 523 67.18 19.14 40.80
CA LEU A 523 68.17 18.32 41.49
C LEU A 523 67.77 18.12 42.96
N ASN A 524 67.85 16.87 43.43
CA ASN A 524 67.42 16.47 44.77
C ASN A 524 68.42 15.51 45.41
N GLY A 525 68.53 15.52 46.74
CA GLY A 525 69.39 14.59 47.49
C GLY A 525 70.75 15.20 47.81
N THR A 526 71.81 14.42 47.72
CA THR A 526 73.17 14.85 48.08
C THR A 526 74.13 14.61 46.93
N VAL A 527 75.04 15.55 46.69
CA VAL A 527 76.15 15.41 45.73
C VAL A 527 77.44 15.73 46.46
N GLY A 528 78.27 14.72 46.73
CA GLY A 528 79.44 14.87 47.60
C GLY A 528 79.03 15.38 48.98
N THR A 529 79.38 16.61 49.31
CA THR A 529 78.97 17.29 50.55
C THR A 529 77.86 18.34 50.36
N LEU A 530 77.39 18.55 49.13
CA LEU A 530 76.30 19.49 48.83
C LEU A 530 74.95 18.81 49.02
N ALA A 531 74.13 19.32 49.94
CA ALA A 531 72.73 18.95 50.06
C ALA A 531 71.87 19.78 49.10
N LEU A 532 71.01 19.11 48.34
CA LEU A 532 70.11 19.69 47.33
C LEU A 532 68.67 19.38 47.69
N SER A 533 67.85 20.43 47.77
CA SER A 533 66.41 20.32 47.99
C SER A 533 65.69 21.06 46.88
N ASN A 534 65.19 20.29 45.90
CA ASN A 534 64.48 20.78 44.73
C ASN A 534 65.15 21.97 44.03
N LEU A 535 66.48 21.91 43.87
CA LEU A 535 67.23 22.96 43.20
C LEU A 535 66.93 22.87 41.70
N GLN A 536 66.16 23.83 41.18
CA GLN A 536 65.92 23.95 39.75
C GLN A 536 67.16 24.53 39.06
N VAL A 537 67.65 23.82 38.05
CA VAL A 537 68.76 24.24 37.19
C VAL A 537 68.37 23.93 35.75
N ASP A 538 68.66 24.85 34.84
CA ASP A 538 68.53 24.58 33.42
C ASP A 538 69.74 23.80 32.91
N THR A 539 69.47 22.71 32.21
CA THR A 539 70.42 22.09 31.29
C THR A 539 70.36 22.83 29.96
N PHE A 540 71.46 22.88 29.21
CA PHE A 540 71.46 23.49 27.89
C PHE A 540 72.28 22.69 26.89
N ILE A 541 71.87 22.73 25.63
CA ILE A 541 72.53 22.01 24.54
C ILE A 541 73.88 22.68 24.24
N VAL A 542 74.97 21.91 24.30
CA VAL A 542 76.32 22.37 23.93
C VAL A 542 76.72 21.95 22.50
N GLY A 543 76.03 20.98 21.92
CA GLY A 543 76.23 20.54 20.53
C GLY A 543 75.40 19.32 20.16
N PHE A 544 75.20 19.13 18.85
CA PHE A 544 74.58 17.95 18.27
C PHE A 544 75.64 17.12 17.54
N ASN A 545 75.63 15.79 17.72
CA ASN A 545 76.56 14.85 17.08
C ASN A 545 78.03 15.30 17.17
N HIS A 546 78.40 15.83 18.34
CA HIS A 546 79.73 16.38 18.55
C HIS A 546 80.77 15.27 18.42
N ASN A 547 81.78 15.46 17.56
CA ASN A 547 82.86 14.49 17.38
C ASN A 547 82.34 13.06 17.16
N ALA A 548 81.29 12.91 16.34
CA ALA A 548 80.48 11.69 16.26
C ALA A 548 81.25 10.42 15.86
N SER A 549 82.38 10.56 15.18
CA SER A 549 83.27 9.43 14.83
C SER A 549 83.94 8.79 16.05
N ARG A 550 84.02 9.51 17.18
CA ARG A 550 84.65 9.07 18.43
C ARG A 550 83.66 8.98 19.59
N GLU A 551 82.70 9.90 19.65
CA GLU A 551 81.73 10.03 20.75
C GLU A 551 80.38 9.35 20.47
N GLY A 552 80.19 8.90 19.23
CA GLY A 552 78.95 8.28 18.75
C GLY A 552 78.04 9.27 18.01
N SER A 553 77.28 8.74 17.04
CA SER A 553 76.26 9.50 16.30
C SER A 553 74.92 9.52 17.04
N ASN A 554 74.00 10.39 16.62
CA ASN A 554 72.65 10.53 17.15
C ASN A 554 72.67 10.87 18.65
N ARG A 555 73.43 11.91 18.99
CA ARG A 555 73.66 12.40 20.36
C ARG A 555 73.35 13.88 20.47
N ILE A 556 72.62 14.24 21.52
CA ILE A 556 72.56 15.62 21.99
C ILE A 556 73.51 15.74 23.17
N HIS A 557 74.46 16.68 23.12
CA HIS A 557 75.39 16.94 24.22
C HIS A 557 74.88 18.12 25.02
N TRP A 558 74.92 17.99 26.34
CA TRP A 558 74.36 18.94 27.28
C TRP A 558 75.40 19.40 28.29
N ALA A 559 75.19 20.58 28.84
CA ALA A 559 75.79 21.03 30.09
C ALA A 559 74.69 21.23 31.13
N ILE A 560 74.99 20.90 32.39
CA ILE A 560 74.15 21.22 33.55
C ILE A 560 74.65 22.55 34.10
N GLY A 561 73.83 23.60 33.98
CA GLY A 561 74.15 24.86 34.65
C GLY A 561 73.72 26.10 33.90
N LYS A 562 72.44 26.47 34.03
CA LYS A 562 72.02 27.87 34.11
C LYS A 562 70.97 28.05 35.20
N ILE A 563 70.96 29.20 35.86
CA ILE A 563 69.85 29.64 36.72
C ILE A 563 69.51 31.07 36.31
N SER A 564 68.28 31.29 35.86
CA SER A 564 67.84 32.57 35.31
C SER A 564 68.77 33.08 34.20
N GLY A 565 69.15 32.19 33.27
CA GLY A 565 70.04 32.49 32.15
C GLY A 565 71.54 32.64 32.48
N THR A 566 71.90 32.73 33.76
CA THR A 566 73.31 32.83 34.19
C THR A 566 73.94 31.45 34.24
N GLN A 567 75.09 31.25 33.59
CA GLN A 567 75.83 29.98 33.63
C GLN A 567 76.43 29.75 35.01
N VAL A 568 76.17 28.59 35.61
CA VAL A 568 76.54 28.31 37.01
C VAL A 568 77.32 27.02 37.15
N ALA A 569 78.11 26.95 38.24
CA ALA A 569 78.61 25.71 38.80
C ALA A 569 77.91 25.43 40.14
N LEU A 570 77.65 24.16 40.44
CA LEU A 570 77.24 23.77 41.79
C LEU A 570 78.44 23.91 42.71
N CYS A 571 78.25 24.52 43.88
CA CYS A 571 79.33 24.76 44.84
C CYS A 571 78.92 24.15 46.18
N ASP A 572 79.79 23.33 46.76
CA ASP A 572 79.58 22.88 48.13
C ASP A 572 80.17 23.88 49.14
N SER A 573 80.04 23.57 50.43
CA SER A 573 80.61 24.39 51.50
C SER A 573 82.15 24.38 51.53
N ASN A 574 82.79 23.48 50.78
CA ASN A 574 84.24 23.34 50.68
C ASN A 574 84.84 24.16 49.52
N TYR A 575 84.03 24.88 48.73
CA TYR A 575 84.52 25.66 47.59
C TYR A 575 85.71 26.56 47.97
N ASN A 576 86.74 26.56 47.12
CA ASN A 576 87.99 27.30 47.31
C ASN A 576 88.75 26.92 48.59
N SER A 577 88.62 25.66 49.02
CA SER A 577 89.36 25.06 50.13
C SER A 577 90.11 23.80 49.67
N SER A 578 91.03 23.34 50.50
CA SER A 578 91.92 22.21 50.23
C SER A 578 91.76 21.08 51.26
N TYR A 579 91.49 19.86 50.79
CA TYR A 579 91.36 18.69 51.66
C TYR A 579 92.05 17.45 51.08
N THR A 580 92.73 16.71 51.94
CA THR A 580 93.35 15.40 51.63
C THR A 580 92.91 14.31 52.62
N ASP A 581 91.87 14.58 53.41
CA ASP A 581 91.35 13.74 54.49
C ASP A 581 90.31 12.71 53.99
N GLY A 582 90.16 12.54 52.67
CA GLY A 582 89.16 11.68 52.06
C GLY A 582 87.77 12.31 51.94
N ARG A 583 87.60 13.59 52.30
CA ARG A 583 86.33 14.30 52.13
C ARG A 583 85.96 14.42 50.66
N LYS A 584 84.70 14.09 50.37
CA LYS A 584 84.09 14.12 49.03
C LYS A 584 83.61 15.52 48.63
N GLY A 585 84.50 16.50 48.76
CA GLY A 585 84.24 17.84 48.22
C GLY A 585 84.28 17.83 46.70
N PHE A 586 84.00 18.95 46.05
CA PHE A 586 84.12 19.06 44.58
C PHE A 586 85.57 19.21 44.10
N ASN A 587 86.51 18.53 44.76
CA ASN A 587 87.87 18.29 44.30
C ASN A 587 87.90 17.13 43.28
N THR A 588 89.05 16.89 42.64
CA THR A 588 89.22 15.82 41.66
C THR A 588 89.66 14.50 42.33
N ASN A 589 90.54 14.58 43.33
CA ASN A 589 90.99 13.46 44.16
C ASN A 589 90.81 13.81 45.64
N HIS A 590 90.32 12.86 46.45
CA HIS A 590 89.97 13.09 47.85
C HIS A 590 91.12 12.76 48.82
N GLY A 591 91.99 11.83 48.44
CA GLY A 591 93.02 11.25 49.31
C GLY A 591 94.44 11.79 49.14
N GLY A 592 94.68 12.94 48.52
CA GLY A 592 96.04 13.44 48.25
C GLY A 592 96.07 14.48 47.13
N ASN A 593 97.23 15.02 46.82
CA ASN A 593 97.35 16.16 45.91
C ASN A 593 97.72 15.83 44.46
N TYR A 594 98.08 14.59 44.16
CA TYR A 594 98.55 14.21 42.83
C TYR A 594 97.42 13.98 41.83
N ASN A 595 97.70 14.20 40.55
CA ASN A 595 96.80 13.93 39.43
C ASN A 595 96.98 12.54 38.78
N TYR A 596 97.78 11.65 39.39
CA TYR A 596 98.07 10.31 38.85
C TYR A 596 96.80 9.51 38.52
N GLY A 597 96.84 8.80 37.37
CA GLY A 597 95.69 8.10 36.81
C GLY A 597 94.75 9.01 36.00
N GLY A 598 95.05 10.30 35.92
CA GLY A 598 94.34 11.30 35.13
C GLY A 598 92.83 11.34 35.39
N TRP A 599 92.04 11.60 34.35
CA TRP A 599 90.58 11.64 34.47
C TRP A 599 90.00 10.28 34.85
N LYS A 600 90.41 9.22 34.14
CA LYS A 600 89.81 7.89 34.31
C LYS A 600 89.98 7.36 35.73
N GLY A 601 91.15 7.62 36.34
CA GLY A 601 91.54 7.19 37.68
C GLY A 601 91.21 8.16 38.82
N CYS A 602 90.50 9.27 38.57
CA CYS A 602 90.17 10.22 39.63
C CYS A 602 88.98 9.78 40.50
N ASP A 603 88.92 10.30 41.73
CA ASP A 603 87.83 9.97 42.67
C ASP A 603 86.51 10.63 42.25
N ALA A 604 86.58 11.86 41.72
CA ALA A 604 85.39 12.64 41.36
C ALA A 604 84.49 11.96 40.31
N ARG A 605 85.08 11.11 39.45
CA ARG A 605 84.34 10.34 38.45
C ARG A 605 83.38 9.33 39.08
N TYR A 606 83.75 8.79 40.24
CA TYR A 606 82.94 7.87 41.04
C TYR A 606 82.12 8.63 42.10
N ASP A 607 82.76 9.42 42.96
CA ASP A 607 82.16 9.97 44.19
C ASP A 607 81.36 11.25 44.01
N ILE A 608 81.63 12.03 42.96
CA ILE A 608 80.96 13.32 42.72
C ILE A 608 79.99 13.20 41.56
N LEU A 609 80.45 12.68 40.42
CA LEU A 609 79.60 12.54 39.24
C LEU A 609 78.72 11.31 39.29
N GLY A 610 79.22 10.19 39.82
CA GLY A 610 78.58 8.90 39.61
C GLY A 610 78.57 8.51 38.13
N SER A 611 79.62 8.88 37.38
CA SER A 611 79.74 8.50 35.96
C SER A 611 80.05 7.01 35.81
N THR A 612 80.80 6.45 36.77
CA THR A 612 81.10 5.02 36.91
C THR A 612 80.64 4.51 38.26
N ASN A 613 80.30 3.24 38.34
CA ASN A 613 79.99 2.53 39.57
C ASN A 613 81.20 1.76 40.14
N LYS A 614 82.38 1.94 39.57
CA LYS A 614 83.60 1.26 39.99
C LYS A 614 84.66 2.27 40.44
N GLN A 615 85.09 2.10 41.69
CA GLN A 615 86.17 2.89 42.29
C GLN A 615 87.50 2.66 41.56
N PRO A 616 88.36 3.69 41.45
CA PRO A 616 89.70 3.54 40.90
C PRO A 616 90.59 2.66 41.80
N SER A 617 91.72 2.17 41.27
CA SER A 617 92.69 1.43 42.10
C SER A 617 93.27 2.34 43.19
N GLY A 618 93.51 1.76 44.36
CA GLY A 618 94.01 2.52 45.53
C GLY A 618 93.01 3.56 46.07
N TYR A 619 91.72 3.45 45.74
CA TYR A 619 90.67 4.32 46.28
C TYR A 619 90.72 4.41 47.82
N GLY A 620 90.50 5.61 48.36
CA GLY A 620 90.64 5.89 49.79
C GLY A 620 92.07 6.22 50.26
N SER A 621 93.05 6.29 49.34
CA SER A 621 94.44 6.64 49.64
C SER A 621 94.99 7.67 48.63
N SER A 622 96.20 8.18 48.87
CA SER A 622 96.84 9.12 47.95
C SER A 622 97.09 8.49 46.59
N PRO A 623 96.72 9.19 45.48
CA PRO A 623 97.01 8.70 44.14
C PRO A 623 98.51 8.42 43.96
N SER A 624 98.85 7.31 43.31
CA SER A 624 100.22 6.88 43.00
C SER A 624 100.40 6.69 41.49
N SER A 625 101.64 6.65 41.00
CA SER A 625 101.97 6.60 39.55
C SER A 625 101.41 5.39 38.79
N GLY A 626 100.99 4.32 39.49
CA GLY A 626 100.33 3.15 38.92
C GLY A 626 98.79 3.17 39.02
N ARG A 627 98.19 4.30 39.38
CA ARG A 627 96.73 4.42 39.55
C ARG A 627 96.00 4.17 38.23
N VAL A 628 95.01 3.28 38.28
CA VAL A 628 94.17 2.94 37.13
C VAL A 628 92.70 3.20 37.45
N GLY A 629 91.99 3.70 36.45
CA GLY A 629 90.54 3.89 36.51
C GLY A 629 89.79 2.91 35.64
N TYR A 630 88.50 2.74 35.93
CA TYR A 630 87.66 1.75 35.24
C TYR A 630 86.42 2.38 34.64
N ASP A 631 86.06 1.92 33.45
CA ASP A 631 84.77 2.27 32.85
C ASP A 631 83.61 1.60 33.61
N PRO A 632 82.39 2.14 33.50
CA PRO A 632 81.22 1.61 34.22
C PRO A 632 80.96 0.14 33.87
N GLN A 633 80.63 -0.69 34.86
CA GLN A 633 80.37 -2.14 34.69
C GLN A 633 78.97 -2.49 35.18
N SER A 634 78.09 -3.03 34.32
CA SER A 634 76.70 -3.39 34.68
C SER A 634 75.98 -2.30 35.50
N TYR A 635 76.08 -1.05 35.02
CA TYR A 635 75.67 0.14 35.78
C TYR A 635 74.22 0.53 35.48
N ASP A 636 73.29 0.20 36.40
CA ASP A 636 71.90 0.68 36.35
C ASP A 636 71.81 2.10 36.94
N ILE A 637 72.07 3.10 36.11
CA ILE A 637 71.96 4.51 36.48
C ILE A 637 70.51 4.93 36.79
N VAL A 638 69.50 4.16 36.34
CA VAL A 638 68.10 4.54 36.44
C VAL A 638 67.56 4.24 37.83
N ASN A 639 67.74 3.00 38.28
CA ASN A 639 67.15 2.51 39.53
C ASN A 639 68.17 2.41 40.67
N SER A 640 69.46 2.26 40.36
CA SER A 640 70.54 2.07 41.35
C SER A 640 71.77 2.94 41.05
N PRO A 641 71.61 4.28 40.89
CA PRO A 641 72.74 5.18 40.71
C PRO A 641 73.66 5.16 41.95
N VAL A 642 74.94 5.47 41.77
CA VAL A 642 75.87 5.61 42.91
C VAL A 642 75.35 6.70 43.86
N ALA A 643 75.10 6.33 45.11
CA ALA A 643 74.51 7.23 46.10
C ALA A 643 75.40 8.46 46.36
N ASN A 644 74.78 9.58 46.72
CA ASN A 644 75.44 10.86 47.02
C ASN A 644 76.24 11.46 45.85
N THR A 645 75.85 11.16 44.60
CA THR A 645 76.48 11.68 43.39
C THR A 645 75.51 12.52 42.57
N LEU A 646 76.03 13.27 41.58
CA LEU A 646 75.21 14.01 40.62
C LEU A 646 74.26 13.08 39.88
N MET A 647 74.70 11.89 39.46
CA MET A 647 73.83 10.88 38.86
C MET A 647 72.64 10.53 39.76
N ALA A 648 72.86 10.33 41.06
CA ALA A 648 71.76 10.07 41.99
C ALA A 648 70.80 11.26 42.14
N ALA A 649 71.31 12.48 42.00
CA ALA A 649 70.52 13.71 42.13
C ALA A 649 69.72 14.12 40.89
N LEU A 650 70.00 13.52 39.72
CA LEU A 650 69.25 13.78 38.48
C LEU A 650 67.83 13.19 38.53
N PRO A 651 66.84 13.84 37.87
CA PRO A 651 65.51 13.27 37.66
C PRO A 651 65.56 11.89 37.01
N LYS A 652 64.70 10.97 37.48
CA LYS A 652 64.69 9.57 37.00
C LYS A 652 64.39 9.46 35.51
N ASP A 653 63.48 10.29 34.99
CA ASP A 653 63.09 10.35 33.58
C ASP A 653 64.23 10.83 32.67
N LEU A 654 65.11 11.73 33.15
CA LEU A 654 66.35 12.06 32.47
C LEU A 654 67.31 10.85 32.46
N ARG A 655 67.53 10.20 33.61
CA ARG A 655 68.44 9.02 33.67
C ARG A 655 68.02 7.89 32.74
N GLN A 656 66.70 7.72 32.52
CA GLN A 656 66.16 6.73 31.60
C GLN A 656 66.59 6.95 30.14
N VAL A 657 66.90 8.18 29.76
CA VAL A 657 67.21 8.51 28.36
C VAL A 657 68.68 8.83 28.11
N MET A 658 69.46 9.05 29.16
CA MET A 658 70.88 9.34 29.07
C MET A 658 71.63 8.22 28.33
N LYS A 659 72.65 8.62 27.60
CA LYS A 659 73.58 7.72 26.91
C LYS A 659 74.96 7.84 27.51
N SER A 660 75.71 6.75 27.47
CA SER A 660 77.15 6.85 27.68
C SER A 660 77.81 7.49 26.45
N VAL A 661 78.92 8.17 26.70
CA VAL A 661 79.76 8.78 25.67
C VAL A 661 81.21 8.41 25.92
N THR A 662 81.93 8.08 24.84
CA THR A 662 83.37 7.86 24.90
C THR A 662 84.08 9.20 24.90
N LYS A 663 84.83 9.51 25.95
CA LYS A 663 85.68 10.69 26.07
C LYS A 663 87.15 10.27 26.02
N PHE A 664 88.01 11.22 25.66
CA PHE A 664 89.45 11.00 25.60
C PHE A 664 90.13 12.07 26.45
N THR A 665 91.17 11.71 27.18
CA THR A 665 92.03 12.61 27.99
C THR A 665 93.34 11.91 28.29
N ASP A 666 94.32 12.65 28.81
CA ASP A 666 95.45 12.03 29.51
C ASP A 666 94.95 11.27 30.76
N ASN A 667 95.06 9.93 30.73
CA ASN A 667 94.65 9.05 31.83
C ASN A 667 95.85 8.43 32.57
N VAL A 668 97.07 8.90 32.30
CA VAL A 668 98.28 8.55 33.06
C VAL A 668 98.62 9.70 34.01
N ALA A 669 98.65 10.91 33.45
CA ALA A 669 98.99 12.18 34.09
C ALA A 669 100.36 12.13 34.78
N GLY A 670 100.51 12.76 35.93
CA GLY A 670 101.72 12.68 36.75
C GLY A 670 102.89 13.53 36.25
N GLY A 671 102.64 14.56 35.45
CA GLY A 671 103.70 15.44 34.94
C GLY A 671 104.62 14.77 33.92
N THR A 672 104.13 13.76 33.19
CA THR A 672 104.91 12.95 32.24
C THR A 672 105.14 13.61 30.88
N GLY A 673 104.62 14.82 30.67
CA GLY A 673 104.78 15.62 29.46
C GLY A 673 103.76 15.30 28.37
N ASP A 674 104.01 15.83 27.18
CA ASP A 674 103.18 15.60 25.99
C ASP A 674 103.48 14.21 25.40
N VAL A 675 102.79 13.19 25.89
CA VAL A 675 102.96 11.79 25.44
C VAL A 675 101.66 11.26 24.85
N ALA A 676 101.70 10.84 23.58
CA ALA A 676 100.52 10.35 22.87
C ALA A 676 99.88 9.12 23.52
N GLY A 677 100.71 8.18 23.99
CA GLY A 677 100.26 6.93 24.63
C GLY A 677 99.53 7.14 25.95
N ASN A 678 99.63 8.32 26.56
CA ASN A 678 98.90 8.65 27.79
C ASN A 678 97.44 9.01 27.50
N VAL A 679 97.14 9.49 26.29
CA VAL A 679 95.79 9.87 25.88
C VAL A 679 95.02 8.60 25.54
N SER A 680 93.99 8.31 26.33
CA SER A 680 93.17 7.11 26.15
C SER A 680 91.70 7.40 26.47
N SER A 681 90.83 6.45 26.17
CA SER A 681 89.39 6.63 26.33
C SER A 681 88.89 6.34 27.76
N SER A 682 87.85 7.06 28.14
CA SER A 682 86.92 6.74 29.23
C SER A 682 85.49 6.69 28.68
N VAL A 683 84.65 5.84 29.24
CA VAL A 683 83.21 5.80 28.94
C VAL A 683 82.46 6.48 30.07
N ASP A 684 81.70 7.53 29.78
CA ASP A 684 81.10 8.39 30.79
C ASP A 684 79.62 8.63 30.51
N TYR A 685 78.79 8.57 31.56
CA TYR A 685 77.42 9.11 31.50
C TYR A 685 77.38 10.60 31.87
N LEU A 686 78.25 11.00 32.79
CA LEU A 686 78.48 12.38 33.21
C LEU A 686 79.98 12.66 33.09
N PHE A 687 80.35 13.78 32.50
CA PHE A 687 81.76 14.14 32.32
C PHE A 687 82.00 15.59 32.72
N ARG A 688 83.21 15.90 33.19
CA ARG A 688 83.72 17.27 33.14
C ARG A 688 84.19 17.56 31.72
N PHE A 689 84.08 18.79 31.28
CA PHE A 689 84.60 19.20 29.97
C PHE A 689 86.13 19.12 29.93
N ALA A 690 86.71 18.89 28.75
CA ALA A 690 88.14 19.03 28.53
C ALA A 690 88.50 20.46 28.14
N GLU A 691 89.78 20.81 28.26
CA GLU A 691 90.27 22.14 27.88
C GLU A 691 89.98 22.44 26.40
N LYS A 692 90.25 21.49 25.50
CA LYS A 692 89.96 21.61 24.06
C LYS A 692 88.48 21.85 23.77
N GLU A 693 87.61 21.17 24.51
CA GLU A 693 86.16 21.22 24.29
C GLU A 693 85.57 22.60 24.59
N ILE A 694 86.17 23.33 25.54
CA ILE A 694 85.78 24.70 25.90
C ILE A 694 86.54 25.74 25.06
N TYR A 695 87.86 25.63 24.96
CA TYR A 695 88.72 26.71 24.43
C TYR A 695 89.17 26.50 22.98
N GLY A 696 89.02 25.30 22.43
CA GLY A 696 89.38 25.00 21.05
C GLY A 696 90.89 24.98 20.80
N GLY A 697 91.38 25.78 19.84
CA GLY A 697 92.75 25.71 19.30
C GLY A 697 93.89 25.91 20.31
N SER A 698 93.68 26.74 21.31
CA SER A 698 94.72 27.13 22.28
C SER A 698 94.81 26.12 23.42
N ARG A 699 95.86 25.30 23.43
CA ARG A 699 96.23 24.51 24.61
C ARG A 699 97.07 25.38 25.56
N THR A 700 96.90 25.18 26.85
CA THR A 700 97.61 25.87 27.93
C THR A 700 98.24 24.87 28.88
N TYR A 701 97.47 23.88 29.37
CA TYR A 701 97.98 22.91 30.35
C TYR A 701 97.80 21.45 29.95
N ALA A 702 96.75 21.14 29.17
CA ALA A 702 96.47 19.78 28.73
C ALA A 702 97.56 19.18 27.83
N ASN A 703 97.66 17.85 27.84
CA ASN A 703 98.49 17.08 26.92
C ASN A 703 98.11 17.43 25.46
N SER A 704 99.09 17.84 24.64
CA SER A 704 98.81 18.29 23.26
C SER A 704 98.10 17.26 22.41
N TYR A 705 98.32 15.98 22.67
CA TYR A 705 97.72 14.90 21.89
C TYR A 705 96.22 14.78 22.11
N GLU A 706 95.66 15.33 23.21
CA GLU A 706 94.20 15.38 23.41
C GLU A 706 93.48 16.08 22.24
N GLY A 707 94.12 17.08 21.62
CA GLY A 707 93.57 17.81 20.48
C GLY A 707 93.35 16.97 19.22
N GLY A 708 93.99 15.80 19.10
CA GLY A 708 93.73 14.85 18.02
C GLY A 708 92.47 13.99 18.22
N TYR A 709 91.91 13.99 19.44
CA TYR A 709 90.79 13.14 19.84
C TYR A 709 89.52 13.93 20.19
N GLN A 710 89.63 15.24 20.37
CA GLN A 710 88.57 16.11 20.87
C GLN A 710 88.32 17.26 19.89
N GLU A 711 87.06 17.70 19.80
CA GLU A 711 86.66 18.92 19.09
C GLU A 711 86.19 19.98 20.09
N GLN A 712 86.11 21.24 19.66
CA GLN A 712 85.47 22.28 20.48
C GLN A 712 83.94 22.15 20.37
N TYR A 713 83.21 22.23 21.48
CA TYR A 713 81.74 22.23 21.45
C TYR A 713 81.20 23.45 20.69
N GLN A 714 80.13 23.23 19.92
CA GLN A 714 79.49 24.26 19.08
C GLN A 714 79.11 25.50 19.91
N TYR A 715 78.63 25.29 21.15
CA TYR A 715 78.27 26.38 22.05
C TYR A 715 79.45 27.32 22.33
N PHE A 716 80.60 26.79 22.73
CA PHE A 716 81.77 27.63 23.02
C PHE A 716 82.45 28.15 21.74
N LYS A 717 82.41 27.37 20.65
CA LYS A 717 82.92 27.80 19.34
C LYS A 717 82.16 29.01 18.79
N ALA A 718 80.87 29.14 19.11
CA ALA A 718 80.04 30.29 18.76
C ALA A 718 80.35 31.56 19.59
N GLY A 719 81.35 31.52 20.48
CA GLY A 719 81.77 32.68 21.28
C GLY A 719 80.93 32.92 22.53
N ASN A 720 80.08 31.97 22.93
CA ASN A 720 79.33 32.07 24.19
C ASN A 720 80.27 32.18 25.40
N ASN A 721 79.78 32.87 26.44
CA ASN A 721 80.54 33.10 27.66
C ASN A 721 80.94 31.78 28.34
N LYS A 722 82.13 31.74 28.91
CA LYS A 722 82.69 30.58 29.63
C LYS A 722 82.69 30.78 31.14
N GLN A 723 82.44 32.02 31.59
CA GLN A 723 82.39 32.37 33.01
C GLN A 723 81.31 31.57 33.73
N LEU A 724 81.70 30.91 34.82
CA LEU A 724 80.78 30.27 35.74
C LEU A 724 80.55 31.16 36.96
N TYR A 725 79.34 31.10 37.50
CA TYR A 725 78.98 31.74 38.77
C TYR A 725 78.49 30.70 39.77
N ARG A 726 78.48 31.04 41.07
CA ARG A 726 77.91 30.13 42.07
C ARG A 726 76.41 29.94 41.84
N HIS A 727 75.94 28.70 41.93
CA HIS A 727 74.49 28.39 41.87
C HIS A 727 73.68 29.11 42.97
N ASP A 728 74.25 29.27 44.17
CA ASP A 728 73.64 29.92 45.35
C ASP A 728 73.89 31.44 45.42
N ASN A 729 74.88 31.97 44.69
CA ASN A 729 75.15 33.39 44.55
C ASN A 729 75.69 33.74 43.15
N ARG A 730 74.77 34.02 42.23
CA ARG A 730 75.04 34.27 40.80
C ARG A 730 75.84 35.54 40.49
N GLY A 731 76.16 36.37 41.49
CA GLY A 731 77.08 37.51 41.34
C GLY A 731 78.54 37.16 41.60
N THR A 732 78.82 35.97 42.14
CA THR A 732 80.18 35.54 42.49
C THR A 732 80.72 34.59 41.44
N ALA A 733 81.74 35.03 40.70
CA ALA A 733 82.43 34.22 39.72
C ALA A 733 83.18 33.05 40.39
N VAL A 734 83.17 31.89 39.74
CA VAL A 734 83.83 30.68 40.22
C VAL A 734 84.58 29.97 39.11
N TRP A 735 85.53 29.15 39.53
CA TRP A 735 86.23 28.20 38.67
C TRP A 735 85.68 26.78 38.88
N ALA A 736 85.78 25.93 37.85
CA ALA A 736 85.45 24.51 37.93
C ALA A 736 86.57 23.68 37.26
N PRO A 737 87.01 22.57 37.88
CA PRO A 737 88.01 21.70 37.28
C PRO A 737 87.49 21.07 35.99
N LEU A 738 88.38 20.90 35.03
CA LEU A 738 88.20 20.18 33.78
C LEU A 738 88.77 18.77 33.94
N ARG A 739 88.45 17.89 32.99
CA ARG A 739 89.00 16.52 32.99
C ARG A 739 90.44 16.43 32.47
N SER A 740 90.96 17.48 31.84
CA SER A 740 92.34 17.51 31.32
C SER A 740 93.35 17.74 32.46
N PRO A 741 94.27 16.79 32.75
CA PRO A 741 95.37 17.01 33.68
C PRO A 741 96.43 17.93 33.08
N HIS A 742 97.20 18.62 33.93
CA HIS A 742 98.36 19.39 33.46
C HIS A 742 99.49 18.45 33.03
N CYS A 743 99.93 18.50 31.77
CA CYS A 743 100.85 17.50 31.22
C CYS A 743 102.25 17.56 31.85
N ASN A 744 102.76 18.75 32.20
CA ASN A 744 104.07 18.93 32.85
C ASN A 744 104.04 19.04 34.38
N ASN A 745 102.89 18.82 35.04
CA ASN A 745 102.76 18.97 36.48
C ASN A 745 101.96 17.80 37.08
N ASN A 746 102.48 17.18 38.14
CA ASN A 746 101.88 15.99 38.75
C ASN A 746 100.80 16.28 39.80
N TYR A 747 100.43 17.54 40.04
CA TYR A 747 99.45 17.93 41.05
C TYR A 747 98.14 18.46 40.46
N THR A 748 98.15 19.00 39.25
CA THR A 748 97.09 19.94 38.80
C THR A 748 96.26 19.40 37.65
N PHE A 749 95.00 19.86 37.60
CA PHE A 749 94.10 19.73 36.45
C PHE A 749 93.81 21.12 35.90
N SER A 750 93.59 21.21 34.59
CA SER A 750 93.05 22.42 33.97
C SER A 750 91.68 22.75 34.60
N ALA A 751 91.30 24.01 34.55
CA ALA A 751 90.03 24.50 35.03
C ALA A 751 89.46 25.55 34.06
N VAL A 752 88.13 25.68 34.06
CA VAL A 752 87.50 26.91 33.60
C VAL A 752 87.58 27.92 34.72
N GLY A 753 88.20 29.06 34.46
CA GLY A 753 88.65 30.04 35.45
C GLY A 753 87.58 31.01 35.92
N ALA A 754 87.87 31.69 37.04
CA ALA A 754 86.94 32.58 37.74
C ALA A 754 87.02 34.06 37.29
N GLY A 755 87.92 34.41 36.36
CA GLY A 755 88.12 35.78 35.87
C GLY A 755 87.27 36.12 34.64
N ALA A 756 86.98 37.42 34.44
CA ALA A 756 86.11 37.93 33.37
C ALA A 756 86.33 37.22 32.02
N GLY A 757 85.28 36.58 31.50
CA GLY A 757 85.32 35.81 30.25
C GLY A 757 85.63 34.31 30.42
N GLY A 758 85.87 33.84 31.65
CA GLY A 758 86.09 32.43 31.98
C GLY A 758 87.33 31.85 31.29
N GLY A 759 88.49 32.47 31.47
CA GLY A 759 89.77 32.00 30.92
C GLY A 759 90.20 30.65 31.46
N VAL A 760 91.22 30.04 30.85
CA VAL A 760 91.76 28.75 31.32
C VAL A 760 92.70 28.95 32.51
N ASP A 761 92.48 28.17 33.57
CA ASP A 761 93.31 28.13 34.79
C ASP A 761 93.75 26.69 35.07
N TYR A 762 94.46 26.48 36.18
CA TYR A 762 94.78 25.15 36.71
C TYR A 762 94.74 25.17 38.24
N TYR A 763 94.29 24.06 38.83
CA TYR A 763 94.22 23.91 40.28
C TYR A 763 94.67 22.52 40.71
N ASN A 764 95.19 22.41 41.93
CA ASN A 764 95.61 21.12 42.46
C ASN A 764 94.43 20.15 42.58
N ALA A 765 94.69 18.86 42.41
CA ALA A 765 93.65 17.82 42.37
C ALA A 765 92.83 17.73 43.67
N TYR A 766 93.39 18.17 44.80
CA TYR A 766 92.76 18.20 46.13
C TYR A 766 91.94 19.48 46.41
N TYR A 767 92.04 20.47 45.54
CA TYR A 767 91.39 21.76 45.71
C TYR A 767 89.93 21.67 45.24
N CYS A 768 89.00 22.14 46.07
CA CYS A 768 87.56 22.03 45.80
C CYS A 768 87.08 23.20 44.93
N GLY A 769 86.63 22.89 43.71
CA GLY A 769 86.08 23.87 42.77
C GLY A 769 84.56 23.78 42.67
N GLY A 770 83.98 24.47 41.68
CA GLY A 770 82.58 24.26 41.30
C GLY A 770 82.41 22.96 40.49
N LEU A 771 81.22 22.39 40.49
CA LEU A 771 80.85 21.28 39.63
C LEU A 771 80.12 21.80 38.39
N PHE A 772 80.79 21.73 37.24
CA PHE A 772 80.24 21.99 35.91
C PHE A 772 80.40 20.72 35.07
N ALA A 773 79.28 20.07 34.77
CA ALA A 773 79.26 18.74 34.16
C ALA A 773 78.41 18.73 32.90
N GLY A 774 78.78 17.85 31.96
CA GLY A 774 78.01 17.53 30.78
C GLY A 774 77.50 16.09 30.77
N PHE A 775 76.49 15.85 29.94
CA PHE A 775 75.92 14.53 29.67
C PHE A 775 75.48 14.43 28.21
N THR A 776 75.07 13.23 27.79
CA THR A 776 74.46 13.02 26.47
C THR A 776 73.11 12.32 26.57
N VAL A 777 72.24 12.61 25.60
CA VAL A 777 70.94 11.94 25.39
C VAL A 777 70.92 11.31 24.01
#